data_AF-A0A1D9H3F5-F1
#
_entry.id   AF-A0A1D9H3F5-F1
#
_cell.length_a   1.000
_cell.length_b   1.000
_cell.length_c   1.000
_cell.angle_alpha   90.00
_cell.angle_beta   90.00
_cell.angle_gamma   90.00
#
_symmetry.space_group_name_H-M   'P 1'
#
loop_
_entity.id
_entity.type
_entity.pdbx_description
1 polymer ?
#
loop_
_entity_poly.entity_id
_entity_poly.type
_entity_poly.pdbx_seq_one_letter_code
_entity_poly.pdbx_strand_id
1 'polypeptide(L)'
;MDRRRFLQWGSFLTVSVATTGLAGCGSDDTPATPGSPAAPDAKTDGTAPFAFAQGVASGDPKPDSIVLWTRVGGADGKQAVPVTLQVSATADFATLLVNTKLSALPDWDYTVRNKVTGLAAATTYYYRFVAGNVASPVGRTRTAPAAGTPLAQLKFAFITCQDWSVNHWAGMEELAAQDLDFVIHLGDYIYETVGAAFQTGKVESRHGQLKLPDGTARADGARYATTVGDYRYLYRSYRSDARLQALHARFPVIAIWDDHEFSDDCWQDHQVYSADDDQTPRTARRRGASQAWFEYMPADVSIDLANPSFRNIQIYRAFTFGQLATLVMTDERLYRADHVIPEQAAGSEIGSRYFVPKATLSTLEARKINAAGNALTPVSLLGDAQRGWWQEQMRAAATTWKLWGNEVSLLRMQLDGVQAVAGMVAAALAGANAALAPLQPAMTAALAADLAAAKADGSYPHPAYAALKAVLAGAGIDGATFDAALRGQIDAQLPNAALLDQYLLNADQWDGYNAERKSLMAFLKAQGIANVVALTGDIHAIFAGPVMDDYDAATPAPVMVDLVTAGLSSNSFHSYFKSVVDSDPAFSAARALVYTMQNGAMVNTFNSTLKAFNPWLKLVDTDAQGYAVVTLTTTRLSCTFHKLKPLVAGSAPALPATASTLTVEVQAGTAAVNVV
;
A
#
# COMPACT_ATOMS: atom_id res chain seq x y z
N MET A 1 38.18 13.64 -12.01
CA MET A 1 36.81 13.62 -11.48
C MET A 1 36.65 14.85 -10.58
N ASP A 2 35.81 15.81 -10.97
CA ASP A 2 35.73 17.11 -10.29
C ASP A 2 34.95 16.99 -8.97
N ARG A 3 35.63 17.21 -7.84
CA ARG A 3 35.04 17.19 -6.50
C ARG A 3 33.87 18.17 -6.36
N ARG A 4 33.81 19.25 -7.16
CA ARG A 4 32.68 20.19 -7.19
C ARG A 4 31.42 19.59 -7.82
N ARG A 5 31.56 18.75 -8.84
CA ARG A 5 30.42 18.02 -9.42
C ARG A 5 29.89 16.93 -8.48
N PHE A 6 30.77 16.23 -7.75
CA PHE A 6 30.32 15.24 -6.76
C PHE A 6 29.52 15.88 -5.61
N LEU A 7 29.92 17.06 -5.11
CA LEU A 7 29.14 17.79 -4.09
C LEU A 7 27.85 18.43 -4.63
N GLN A 8 27.80 18.81 -5.91
CA GLN A 8 26.57 19.33 -6.54
C GLN A 8 25.50 18.25 -6.78
N TRP A 9 25.93 16.99 -6.97
CA TRP A 9 25.01 15.85 -7.14
C TRP A 9 24.76 15.12 -5.81
N GLY A 10 25.60 15.36 -4.80
CA GLY A 10 25.56 14.73 -3.47
C GLY A 10 24.61 15.35 -2.44
N SER A 11 23.88 16.42 -2.74
CA SER A 11 22.81 16.89 -1.83
C SER A 11 21.73 17.70 -2.56
N PHE A 12 20.93 17.04 -3.40
CA PHE A 12 19.65 17.59 -3.88
C PHE A 12 18.73 17.98 -2.70
N LEU A 13 18.82 17.24 -1.58
CA LEU A 13 18.24 17.64 -0.31
C LEU A 13 19.15 18.68 0.36
N THR A 14 18.72 19.93 0.41
CA THR A 14 19.43 21.00 1.13
C THR A 14 19.08 20.99 2.61
N VAL A 15 19.94 21.56 3.46
CA VAL A 15 19.70 21.67 4.92
C VAL A 15 19.75 23.13 5.34
N SER A 16 18.78 23.55 6.16
CA SER A 16 18.76 24.87 6.82
C SER A 16 18.51 24.70 8.31
N VAL A 17 19.00 25.64 9.12
CA VAL A 17 18.77 25.66 10.56
C VAL A 17 17.78 26.78 10.89
N ALA A 18 16.75 26.47 11.68
CA ALA A 18 15.86 27.47 12.24
C ALA A 18 16.61 28.27 13.32
N THR A 19 16.67 29.59 13.18
CA THR A 19 17.34 30.47 14.15
C THR A 19 16.33 31.39 14.82
N THR A 20 16.37 31.46 16.15
CA THR A 20 15.62 32.47 16.90
C THR A 20 16.45 33.75 16.98
N GLY A 21 16.19 34.71 16.08
CA GLY A 21 16.54 36.11 16.28
C GLY A 21 18.03 36.48 16.22
N LEU A 22 18.50 36.85 15.03
CA LEU A 22 19.16 38.13 14.79
C LEU A 22 18.91 38.45 13.32
N ALA A 23 17.97 39.36 13.06
CA ALA A 23 17.85 40.00 11.76
C ALA A 23 19.13 40.81 11.53
N GLY A 24 20.15 40.16 10.97
CA GLY A 24 21.32 40.85 10.47
C GLY A 24 20.90 41.68 9.27
N CYS A 25 20.63 42.97 9.48
CA CYS A 25 20.64 43.95 8.40
C CYS A 25 22.06 44.02 7.85
N GLY A 26 22.36 43.22 6.82
CA GLY A 26 23.52 43.44 5.97
C GLY A 26 23.28 44.72 5.17
N SER A 27 23.70 45.85 5.73
CA SER A 27 23.85 47.11 4.99
C SER A 27 25.18 47.03 4.25
N ASP A 28 25.11 46.83 2.93
CA ASP A 28 26.25 47.06 2.04
C ASP A 28 26.34 48.58 1.81
N ASP A 29 27.01 49.29 2.73
CA ASP A 29 27.43 50.68 2.51
C ASP A 29 28.72 50.70 1.67
N THR A 30 28.57 50.88 0.36
CA THR A 30 29.63 51.45 -0.48
C THR A 30 29.18 52.81 -0.99
N PRO A 31 29.99 53.89 -0.85
CA PRO A 31 29.56 55.23 -1.28
C PRO A 31 29.57 55.32 -2.81
N ALA A 32 28.41 55.58 -3.40
CA ALA A 32 28.30 55.93 -4.82
C ALA A 32 28.49 57.46 -5.01
N THR A 33 29.40 57.81 -5.91
CA THR A 33 29.58 59.17 -6.46
C THR A 33 28.32 59.67 -7.21
N PRO A 34 27.99 60.98 -7.17
CA PRO A 34 26.79 61.51 -7.82
C PRO A 34 27.03 61.84 -9.30
N GLY A 35 26.22 61.26 -10.18
CA GLY A 35 26.12 61.60 -11.61
C GLY A 35 24.69 61.35 -12.12
N SER A 36 24.15 62.34 -12.83
CA SER A 36 22.74 62.51 -13.26
C SER A 36 22.15 61.38 -14.14
N PRO A 37 20.81 61.30 -14.29
CA PRO A 37 20.09 60.10 -14.71
C PRO A 37 20.05 59.96 -16.24
N ALA A 38 20.47 58.80 -16.72
CA ALA A 38 20.09 58.30 -18.03
C ALA A 38 19.13 57.13 -17.80
N ALA A 39 17.87 57.30 -18.19
CA ALA A 39 16.90 56.20 -18.24
C ALA A 39 17.39 55.15 -19.25
N PRO A 40 17.54 53.88 -18.86
CA PRO A 40 17.60 52.80 -19.83
C PRO A 40 16.20 52.21 -19.99
N ASP A 41 15.73 52.29 -21.23
CA ASP A 41 14.74 51.46 -21.89
C ASP A 41 14.01 50.41 -21.04
N ALA A 42 12.69 50.51 -21.05
CA ALA A 42 11.78 49.44 -20.72
C ALA A 42 12.07 48.21 -21.60
N LYS A 43 13.03 47.39 -21.17
CA LYS A 43 13.10 45.99 -21.58
C LYS A 43 11.87 45.32 -20.99
N THR A 44 11.00 44.87 -21.88
CA THR A 44 9.90 43.94 -21.62
C THR A 44 10.22 43.02 -20.45
N ASP A 45 9.43 43.14 -19.38
CA ASP A 45 9.51 42.36 -18.15
C ASP A 45 9.19 40.90 -18.47
N GLY A 46 10.22 40.15 -18.88
CA GLY A 46 10.14 38.73 -19.20
C GLY A 46 10.10 37.86 -17.94
N THR A 47 9.27 38.23 -16.96
CA THR A 47 9.02 37.39 -15.79
C THR A 47 8.36 36.11 -16.27
N ALA A 48 9.12 35.01 -16.33
CA ALA A 48 8.54 33.69 -16.48
C ALA A 48 7.44 33.55 -15.40
N PRO A 49 6.19 33.18 -15.75
CA PRO A 49 5.12 33.11 -14.78
C PRO A 49 5.31 31.87 -13.93
N PHE A 50 6.17 31.97 -12.92
CA PHE A 50 6.41 30.87 -11.98
C PHE A 50 5.11 30.49 -11.29
N ALA A 51 4.90 29.20 -11.07
CA ALA A 51 3.70 28.69 -10.43
C ALA A 51 4.01 27.47 -9.56
N PHE A 52 3.17 27.19 -8.57
CA PHE A 52 3.29 26.04 -7.67
C PHE A 52 2.14 25.06 -7.90
N ALA A 53 2.01 24.58 -9.14
CA ALA A 53 0.86 23.78 -9.60
C ALA A 53 0.71 22.40 -8.92
N GLN A 54 1.77 21.91 -8.27
CA GLN A 54 1.78 20.69 -7.47
C GLN A 54 1.71 20.95 -5.95
N GLY A 55 1.52 22.22 -5.55
CA GLY A 55 1.41 22.63 -4.15
C GLY A 55 2.72 22.56 -3.36
N VAL A 56 2.57 22.34 -2.06
CA VAL A 56 3.66 22.20 -1.09
C VAL A 56 3.43 20.94 -0.26
N ALA A 57 4.48 20.37 0.29
CA ALA A 57 4.38 19.22 1.18
C ALA A 57 5.43 19.28 2.29
N SER A 58 5.14 18.65 3.42
CA SER A 58 6.12 18.35 4.46
C SER A 58 6.12 16.87 4.80
N GLY A 59 7.21 16.37 5.38
CA GLY A 59 7.29 14.96 5.71
C GLY A 59 8.44 14.60 6.63
N ASP A 60 8.41 13.34 7.05
CA ASP A 60 9.33 12.73 8.00
C ASP A 60 9.58 13.57 9.26
N PRO A 61 8.53 13.84 10.06
CA PRO A 61 8.65 14.66 11.26
C PRO A 61 9.58 13.99 12.28
N LYS A 62 10.59 14.75 12.71
CA LYS A 62 11.46 14.43 13.84
C LYS A 62 11.27 15.47 14.95
N PRO A 63 11.80 15.23 16.16
CA PRO A 63 11.67 16.19 17.26
C PRO A 63 12.23 17.58 16.93
N ASP A 64 13.26 17.66 16.12
CA ASP A 64 13.99 18.89 15.84
C ASP A 64 14.02 19.26 14.35
N SER A 65 13.35 18.47 13.49
CA SER A 65 13.47 18.64 12.05
C SER A 65 12.27 18.16 11.25
N ILE A 66 12.16 18.72 10.04
CA ILE A 66 11.13 18.39 9.05
C ILE A 66 11.70 18.57 7.63
N VAL A 67 11.29 17.72 6.69
CA VAL A 67 11.54 17.94 5.25
C VAL A 67 10.40 18.77 4.67
N LEU A 68 10.75 19.84 3.93
CA LEU A 68 9.81 20.69 3.21
C LEU A 68 10.04 20.55 1.70
N TRP A 69 8.94 20.49 0.94
CA TRP A 69 8.93 20.17 -0.47
C TRP A 69 8.03 21.11 -1.28
N THR A 70 8.45 21.41 -2.51
CA THR A 70 7.57 21.97 -3.57
C THR A 70 8.13 21.66 -4.96
N ARG A 71 7.38 22.01 -6.02
CA ARG A 71 7.85 22.06 -7.40
C ARG A 71 7.54 23.40 -8.04
N VAL A 72 8.52 23.99 -8.72
CA VAL A 72 8.36 25.24 -9.46
C VAL A 72 8.00 24.95 -10.92
N GLY A 73 6.80 25.36 -11.33
CA GLY A 73 6.34 25.38 -12.72
C GLY A 73 6.68 26.69 -13.42
N GLY A 74 6.53 26.73 -14.76
CA GLY A 74 6.77 27.92 -15.57
C GLY A 74 8.24 28.18 -15.92
N ALA A 75 9.15 27.27 -15.55
CA ALA A 75 10.58 27.36 -15.91
C ALA A 75 10.84 27.02 -17.39
N ASP A 76 11.97 27.50 -17.92
CA ASP A 76 12.36 27.38 -19.34
C ASP A 76 12.94 26.00 -19.72
N GLY A 77 13.05 25.09 -18.75
CA GLY A 77 13.63 23.76 -18.92
C GLY A 77 15.17 23.72 -19.01
N LYS A 78 15.84 24.86 -18.82
CA LYS A 78 17.29 24.99 -19.06
C LYS A 78 18.04 25.59 -17.88
N GLN A 79 17.50 26.63 -17.24
CA GLN A 79 18.18 27.35 -16.17
C GLN A 79 17.63 26.97 -14.81
N ALA A 80 18.46 27.09 -13.77
CA ALA A 80 18.03 26.99 -12.39
C ALA A 80 17.09 28.16 -12.04
N VAL A 81 16.03 27.88 -11.27
CA VAL A 81 15.12 28.91 -10.76
C VAL A 81 15.47 29.22 -9.31
N PRO A 82 15.80 30.49 -8.96
CA PRO A 82 15.97 30.89 -7.57
C PRO A 82 14.66 30.78 -6.79
N VAL A 83 14.71 30.13 -5.63
CA VAL A 83 13.55 29.96 -4.73
C VAL A 83 13.96 30.38 -3.33
N THR A 84 13.11 31.09 -2.60
CA THR A 84 13.32 31.37 -1.17
C THR A 84 12.37 30.54 -0.34
N LEU A 85 12.89 29.75 0.61
CA LEU A 85 12.10 29.06 1.61
C LEU A 85 11.93 29.96 2.84
N GLN A 86 10.69 30.13 3.28
CA GLN A 86 10.33 30.83 4.51
C GLN A 86 9.62 29.89 5.48
N VAL A 87 10.02 29.92 6.75
CA VAL A 87 9.38 29.16 7.84
C VAL A 87 9.09 30.09 9.00
N SER A 88 7.92 29.96 9.62
CA SER A 88 7.47 30.75 10.77
C SER A 88 6.69 29.91 11.77
N ALA A 89 6.61 30.37 13.01
CA ALA A 89 5.71 29.82 14.01
C ALA A 89 4.25 30.27 13.80
N THR A 90 4.02 31.33 13.01
CA THR A 90 2.69 31.91 12.74
C THR A 90 2.38 31.93 11.25
N ALA A 91 1.09 31.83 10.90
CA ALA A 91 0.63 31.75 9.52
C ALA A 91 0.78 33.07 8.73
N ASP A 92 0.95 34.19 9.43
CA ASP A 92 1.15 35.52 8.83
C ASP A 92 2.60 35.79 8.42
N PHE A 93 3.54 34.91 8.80
CA PHE A 93 4.97 35.06 8.56
C PHE A 93 5.55 36.37 9.12
N ALA A 94 4.97 36.92 10.19
CA ALA A 94 5.43 38.17 10.81
C ALA A 94 6.88 38.07 11.32
N THR A 95 7.31 36.90 11.78
CA THR A 95 8.70 36.59 12.13
C THR A 95 9.14 35.32 11.43
N LEU A 96 10.26 35.39 10.70
CA LEU A 96 10.83 34.26 9.98
C LEU A 96 11.88 33.56 10.85
N LEU A 97 11.72 32.26 11.03
CA LEU A 97 12.71 31.36 11.64
C LEU A 97 13.72 30.87 10.60
N VAL A 98 13.29 30.79 9.34
CA VAL A 98 14.09 30.43 8.17
C VAL A 98 13.71 31.39 7.03
N ASN A 99 14.69 31.92 6.33
CA ASN A 99 14.54 32.72 5.12
C ASN A 99 15.71 32.41 4.16
N THR A 100 15.72 31.19 3.63
CA THR A 100 16.88 30.61 2.94
C THR A 100 16.70 30.66 1.42
N LYS A 101 17.72 31.13 0.70
CA LYS A 101 17.77 31.03 -0.77
C LYS A 101 18.19 29.62 -1.18
N LEU A 102 17.41 29.04 -2.08
CA LEU A 102 17.53 27.71 -2.67
C LEU A 102 17.52 27.84 -4.21
N SER A 103 17.69 26.72 -4.90
CA SER A 103 17.60 26.65 -6.36
C SER A 103 16.83 25.41 -6.78
N ALA A 104 15.79 25.60 -7.59
CA ALA A 104 15.09 24.53 -8.28
C ALA A 104 15.81 24.24 -9.60
N LEU A 105 16.29 23.01 -9.80
CA LEU A 105 17.14 22.64 -10.93
C LEU A 105 16.36 21.83 -11.99
N PRO A 106 16.64 22.04 -13.29
CA PRO A 106 16.00 21.27 -14.37
C PRO A 106 16.25 19.76 -14.27
N ASP A 107 17.45 19.37 -13.86
CA ASP A 107 17.85 17.95 -13.72
C ASP A 107 17.00 17.17 -12.71
N TRP A 108 16.30 17.89 -11.82
CA TRP A 108 15.42 17.37 -10.77
C TRP A 108 13.96 17.81 -10.95
N ASP A 109 13.57 18.09 -12.20
CA ASP A 109 12.23 18.53 -12.58
C ASP A 109 11.72 19.74 -11.79
N TYR A 110 12.65 20.65 -11.43
CA TYR A 110 12.38 21.85 -10.64
C TYR A 110 11.69 21.59 -9.30
N THR A 111 11.85 20.38 -8.76
CA THR A 111 11.48 20.08 -7.38
C THR A 111 12.50 20.69 -6.43
N VAL A 112 12.05 21.06 -5.23
CA VAL A 112 12.87 21.57 -4.14
C VAL A 112 12.59 20.71 -2.92
N ARG A 113 13.65 20.18 -2.32
CA ARG A 113 13.60 19.46 -1.04
C ARG A 113 14.58 20.09 -0.07
N ASN A 114 14.09 20.55 1.07
CA ASN A 114 14.92 21.15 2.11
C ASN A 114 14.56 20.61 3.49
N LYS A 115 15.53 20.00 4.17
CA LYS A 115 15.43 19.64 5.59
C LYS A 115 15.68 20.87 6.46
N VAL A 116 14.72 21.22 7.29
CA VAL A 116 14.87 22.27 8.30
C VAL A 116 15.16 21.60 9.64
N THR A 117 16.25 21.98 10.30
CA THR A 117 16.67 21.48 11.62
C THR A 117 16.62 22.58 12.68
N GLY A 118 16.83 22.24 13.96
CA GLY A 118 16.81 23.21 15.05
C GLY A 118 15.41 23.69 15.43
N LEU A 119 14.37 22.96 15.04
CA LEU A 119 12.99 23.22 15.41
C LEU A 119 12.69 22.72 16.83
N ALA A 120 11.67 23.27 17.47
CA ALA A 120 11.17 22.75 18.74
C ALA A 120 10.30 21.50 18.49
N ALA A 121 10.32 20.55 19.42
CA ALA A 121 9.51 19.33 19.36
C ALA A 121 8.01 19.61 19.55
N ALA A 122 7.16 18.71 19.04
CA ALA A 122 5.71 18.75 19.14
C ALA A 122 5.05 20.08 18.71
N THR A 123 5.73 20.87 17.87
CA THR A 123 5.39 22.26 17.55
C THR A 123 4.86 22.39 16.13
N THR A 124 3.82 23.20 15.96
CA THR A 124 3.27 23.54 14.64
C THR A 124 4.07 24.69 14.01
N TYR A 125 4.42 24.55 12.74
CA TYR A 125 5.06 25.59 11.95
C TYR A 125 4.33 25.81 10.62
N TYR A 126 4.50 27.00 10.07
CA TYR A 126 4.00 27.40 8.76
C TYR A 126 5.17 27.65 7.82
N TYR A 127 5.01 27.28 6.55
CA TYR A 127 6.08 27.43 5.56
C TYR A 127 5.53 27.82 4.19
N ARG A 128 6.35 28.49 3.39
CA ARG A 128 6.06 28.81 1.99
C ARG A 128 7.35 28.94 1.18
N PHE A 129 7.21 28.79 -0.13
CA PHE A 129 8.27 29.02 -1.10
C PHE A 129 7.95 30.26 -1.94
N VAL A 130 8.98 31.02 -2.33
CA VAL A 130 8.84 32.22 -3.15
C VAL A 130 9.77 32.13 -4.36
N ALA A 131 9.22 32.20 -5.57
CA ALA A 131 9.97 32.23 -6.82
C ALA A 131 9.60 33.50 -7.61
N GLY A 132 10.58 34.36 -7.88
CA GLY A 132 10.29 35.70 -8.38
C GLY A 132 9.41 36.50 -7.41
N ASN A 133 8.24 36.94 -7.89
CA ASN A 133 7.22 37.63 -7.09
C ASN A 133 6.04 36.71 -6.68
N VAL A 134 6.11 35.41 -6.99
CA VAL A 134 5.04 34.44 -6.71
C VAL A 134 5.36 33.64 -5.45
N ALA A 135 4.43 33.61 -4.51
CA ALA A 135 4.48 32.73 -3.35
C ALA A 135 3.66 31.45 -3.58
N SER A 136 4.13 30.33 -3.06
CA SER A 136 3.37 29.09 -2.99
C SER A 136 2.16 29.23 -2.06
N PRO A 137 1.20 28.29 -2.11
CA PRO A 137 0.30 28.08 -0.98
C PRO A 137 1.08 27.95 0.33
N VAL A 138 0.47 28.40 1.44
CA VAL A 138 1.04 28.23 2.77
C VAL A 138 0.82 26.79 3.22
N GLY A 139 1.91 26.11 3.56
CA GLY A 139 1.86 24.82 4.23
C GLY A 139 1.90 24.96 5.74
N ARG A 140 1.30 23.99 6.44
CA ARG A 140 1.38 23.76 7.87
C ARG A 140 2.05 22.40 8.10
N THR A 141 2.94 22.33 9.08
CA THR A 141 3.59 21.09 9.49
C THR A 141 3.68 20.99 11.01
N ARG A 142 4.02 19.81 11.52
CA ARG A 142 4.25 19.56 12.95
C ARG A 142 5.48 18.69 13.16
N THR A 143 6.37 19.08 14.06
CA THR A 143 7.51 18.24 14.50
C THR A 143 7.03 17.14 15.44
N ALA A 144 7.74 16.00 15.46
CA ALA A 144 7.41 14.90 16.36
C ALA A 144 7.67 15.31 17.83
N PRO A 145 7.00 14.68 18.81
CA PRO A 145 7.37 14.84 20.21
C PRO A 145 8.74 14.22 20.49
N ALA A 146 9.52 14.86 21.37
CA ALA A 146 10.84 14.35 21.77
C ALA A 146 10.73 12.96 22.41
N ALA A 147 11.66 12.05 22.09
CA ALA A 147 11.72 10.73 22.68
C ALA A 147 11.72 10.81 24.22
N GLY A 148 10.99 9.91 24.88
CA GLY A 148 10.87 9.94 26.34
C GLY A 148 9.84 10.94 26.88
N THR A 149 9.18 11.74 26.04
CA THR A 149 8.06 12.61 26.47
C THR A 149 6.77 11.80 26.66
N PRO A 150 6.09 11.84 27.83
CA PRO A 150 4.78 11.24 27.99
C PRO A 150 3.75 11.88 27.05
N LEU A 151 2.95 11.05 26.37
CA LEU A 151 1.87 11.51 25.50
C LEU A 151 0.56 10.83 25.91
N ALA A 152 -0.50 11.63 26.06
CA ALA A 152 -1.83 11.09 26.32
C ALA A 152 -2.39 10.36 25.09
N GLN A 153 -2.08 10.89 23.89
CA GLN A 153 -2.58 10.38 22.64
C GLN A 153 -1.63 10.69 21.47
N LEU A 154 -1.70 9.88 20.42
CA LEU A 154 -1.27 10.18 19.06
C LEU A 154 -2.42 9.90 18.10
N LYS A 155 -2.70 10.80 17.15
CA LYS A 155 -3.77 10.60 16.16
C LYS A 155 -3.22 10.80 14.74
N PHE A 156 -3.36 9.78 13.91
CA PHE A 156 -2.85 9.82 12.54
C PHE A 156 -3.79 9.07 11.59
N ALA A 157 -3.57 9.22 10.30
CA ALA A 157 -4.23 8.40 9.29
C ALA A 157 -3.20 7.60 8.50
N PHE A 158 -3.62 6.48 7.93
CA PHE A 158 -2.84 5.77 6.92
C PHE A 158 -3.70 5.50 5.69
N ILE A 159 -3.08 5.68 4.53
CA ILE A 159 -3.69 5.58 3.19
C ILE A 159 -2.75 4.85 2.23
N THR A 160 -3.32 4.32 1.16
CA THR A 160 -2.60 3.62 0.09
C THR A 160 -3.44 3.66 -1.20
N CYS A 161 -2.87 3.23 -2.32
CA CYS A 161 -3.58 2.83 -3.54
C CYS A 161 -4.63 3.85 -4.01
N GLN A 162 -4.12 4.96 -4.54
CA GLN A 162 -4.91 6.09 -5.01
C GLN A 162 -4.91 6.15 -6.55
N ASP A 163 -5.31 5.08 -7.25
CA ASP A 163 -5.32 5.08 -8.72
C ASP A 163 -6.11 6.29 -9.28
N TRP A 164 -5.45 7.08 -10.12
CA TRP A 164 -6.02 8.23 -10.83
C TRP A 164 -7.11 7.80 -11.80
N SER A 165 -7.08 6.57 -12.28
CA SER A 165 -7.98 6.04 -13.30
C SER A 165 -9.21 5.36 -12.72
N VAL A 166 -9.40 5.38 -11.39
CA VAL A 166 -10.48 4.67 -10.71
C VAL A 166 -11.11 5.54 -9.61
N ASN A 167 -12.44 5.46 -9.53
CA ASN A 167 -13.31 6.09 -8.55
C ASN A 167 -13.08 7.61 -8.38
N HIS A 168 -12.97 8.08 -7.13
CA HIS A 168 -12.83 9.49 -6.80
C HIS A 168 -12.00 9.70 -5.53
N TRP A 169 -11.49 10.90 -5.29
CA TRP A 169 -10.67 11.23 -4.11
C TRP A 169 -11.37 12.12 -3.06
N ALA A 170 -12.71 12.18 -3.03
CA ALA A 170 -13.43 12.98 -2.03
C ALA A 170 -13.13 12.59 -0.57
N GLY A 171 -12.67 11.36 -0.30
CA GLY A 171 -12.16 10.97 1.02
C GLY A 171 -10.99 11.83 1.51
N MET A 172 -10.16 12.37 0.59
CA MET A 172 -9.08 13.29 0.95
C MET A 172 -9.59 14.63 1.48
N GLU A 173 -10.81 15.07 1.08
CA GLU A 173 -11.42 16.30 1.62
C GLU A 173 -11.79 16.13 3.09
N GLU A 174 -12.40 14.99 3.43
CA GLU A 174 -12.70 14.63 4.82
C GLU A 174 -11.42 14.46 5.63
N LEU A 175 -10.40 13.82 5.05
CA LEU A 175 -9.12 13.61 5.73
C LEU A 175 -8.40 14.93 6.01
N ALA A 176 -8.41 15.87 5.05
CA ALA A 176 -7.86 17.22 5.23
C ALA A 176 -8.59 18.02 6.33
N ALA A 177 -9.85 17.71 6.63
CA ALA A 177 -10.62 18.33 7.70
C ALA A 177 -10.33 17.74 9.09
N GLN A 178 -9.63 16.61 9.18
CA GLN A 178 -9.30 15.99 10.47
C GLN A 178 -8.30 16.83 11.28
N ASP A 179 -8.21 16.51 12.57
CA ASP A 179 -7.09 16.90 13.43
C ASP A 179 -6.16 15.69 13.58
N LEU A 180 -5.09 15.68 12.79
CA LEU A 180 -4.09 14.60 12.72
C LEU A 180 -2.71 15.20 13.02
N ASP A 181 -1.86 14.39 13.66
CA ASP A 181 -0.45 14.70 13.88
C ASP A 181 0.37 14.49 12.60
N PHE A 182 0.06 13.45 11.82
CA PHE A 182 0.67 13.13 10.53
C PHE A 182 -0.22 12.17 9.71
N VAL A 183 0.17 11.93 8.46
CA VAL A 183 -0.42 10.91 7.57
C VAL A 183 0.67 9.92 7.15
N ILE A 184 0.36 8.63 7.12
CA ILE A 184 1.20 7.58 6.55
C ILE A 184 0.68 7.25 5.14
N HIS A 185 1.57 7.17 4.16
CA HIS A 185 1.26 6.62 2.84
C HIS A 185 2.01 5.32 2.64
N LEU A 186 1.30 4.21 2.44
CA LEU A 186 1.87 2.86 2.42
C LEU A 186 2.33 2.38 1.03
N GLY A 187 1.98 3.12 -0.02
CA GLY A 187 2.46 2.86 -1.37
C GLY A 187 1.34 3.03 -2.40
N ASP A 188 1.64 2.81 -3.67
CA ASP A 188 0.74 3.09 -4.79
C ASP A 188 0.24 4.53 -4.80
N TYR A 189 1.18 5.45 -4.54
CA TYR A 189 0.95 6.88 -4.67
C TYR A 189 0.68 7.24 -6.14
N ILE A 190 1.32 6.53 -7.06
CA ILE A 190 1.08 6.57 -8.50
C ILE A 190 0.83 5.15 -9.02
N TYR A 191 0.18 5.05 -10.17
CA TYR A 191 0.16 3.83 -10.99
C TYR A 191 0.97 4.08 -12.25
N GLU A 192 1.87 3.16 -12.56
CA GLU A 192 2.78 3.22 -13.71
C GLU A 192 2.09 2.89 -15.04
N THR A 193 0.92 2.25 -14.99
CA THR A 193 0.14 1.86 -16.17
C THR A 193 -1.01 2.81 -16.51
N VAL A 194 -1.38 2.80 -17.79
CA VAL A 194 -2.59 3.45 -18.32
C VAL A 194 -3.35 2.44 -19.16
N GLY A 195 -4.60 2.18 -18.76
CA GLY A 195 -5.51 1.27 -19.45
C GLY A 195 -5.23 -0.21 -19.18
N ALA A 196 -4.62 -0.55 -18.06
CA ALA A 196 -4.42 -1.94 -17.65
C ALA A 196 -5.75 -2.63 -17.32
N ALA A 197 -5.79 -3.96 -17.44
CA ALA A 197 -7.01 -4.76 -17.24
C ALA A 197 -7.58 -4.67 -15.81
N PHE A 198 -6.78 -4.32 -14.81
CA PHE A 198 -7.25 -4.05 -13.46
C PHE A 198 -7.82 -2.64 -13.29
N GLN A 199 -7.63 -1.71 -14.23
CA GLN A 199 -8.12 -0.33 -14.20
C GLN A 199 -9.51 -0.22 -14.86
N THR A 200 -10.46 -1.03 -14.38
CA THR A 200 -11.80 -1.20 -14.99
C THR A 200 -12.88 -0.34 -14.35
N GLY A 201 -12.61 0.28 -13.20
CA GLY A 201 -13.60 1.10 -12.52
C GLY A 201 -13.86 2.41 -13.27
N LYS A 202 -15.03 3.01 -13.03
CA LYS A 202 -15.31 4.35 -13.52
C LYS A 202 -14.45 5.34 -12.74
N VAL A 203 -14.09 6.46 -13.38
CA VAL A 203 -13.33 7.56 -12.78
C VAL A 203 -14.15 8.85 -12.78
N GLU A 204 -13.96 9.70 -11.77
CA GLU A 204 -14.55 11.04 -11.76
C GLU A 204 -14.01 11.93 -12.89
N SER A 205 -14.86 12.82 -13.38
CA SER A 205 -14.52 13.77 -14.46
C SER A 205 -13.35 14.72 -14.14
N ARG A 206 -12.96 14.86 -12.86
CA ARG A 206 -11.81 15.66 -12.43
C ARG A 206 -10.48 15.03 -12.85
N HIS A 207 -10.44 13.71 -13.00
CA HIS A 207 -9.25 12.98 -13.39
C HIS A 207 -9.28 12.70 -14.90
N GLY A 208 -8.63 13.60 -15.65
CA GLY A 208 -8.50 13.43 -17.09
C GLY A 208 -7.66 12.21 -17.45
N GLN A 209 -7.93 11.59 -18.60
CA GLN A 209 -7.19 10.42 -19.05
C GLN A 209 -5.68 10.71 -19.14
N LEU A 210 -4.88 9.85 -18.52
CA LEU A 210 -3.42 9.95 -18.55
C LEU A 210 -2.88 9.56 -19.93
N LYS A 211 -1.78 10.20 -20.33
CA LYS A 211 -1.04 9.89 -21.56
C LYS A 211 0.45 9.96 -21.29
N LEU A 212 1.06 8.80 -21.11
CA LEU A 212 2.50 8.68 -20.90
C LEU A 212 3.27 9.27 -22.10
N PRO A 213 4.22 10.19 -21.86
CA PRO A 213 5.04 10.79 -22.92
C PRO A 213 5.78 9.77 -23.80
N ASP A 214 6.48 8.82 -23.17
CA ASP A 214 7.34 7.83 -23.85
C ASP A 214 6.83 6.39 -23.69
N GLY A 215 5.88 6.16 -22.77
CA GLY A 215 5.54 4.83 -22.23
C GLY A 215 5.43 3.68 -23.23
N THR A 216 5.72 2.46 -22.79
CA THR A 216 5.78 1.26 -23.63
C THR A 216 4.43 0.58 -23.71
N ALA A 217 4.04 0.11 -24.90
CA ALA A 217 2.80 -0.63 -25.12
C ALA A 217 2.92 -2.09 -24.68
N ARG A 218 1.85 -2.61 -24.06
CA ARG A 218 1.65 -4.03 -23.73
C ARG A 218 0.81 -4.72 -24.80
N ALA A 219 0.88 -6.06 -24.83
CA ALA A 219 0.12 -6.87 -25.77
C ALA A 219 -1.40 -6.76 -25.58
N ASP A 220 -1.84 -6.47 -24.36
CA ASP A 220 -3.25 -6.24 -23.98
C ASP A 220 -3.76 -4.83 -24.36
N GLY A 221 -2.92 -3.98 -24.95
CA GLY A 221 -3.26 -2.61 -25.36
C GLY A 221 -3.01 -1.55 -24.29
N ALA A 222 -2.68 -1.93 -23.06
CA ALA A 222 -2.26 -1.00 -22.01
C ALA A 222 -0.89 -0.39 -22.32
N ARG A 223 -0.51 0.67 -21.60
CA ARG A 223 0.84 1.25 -21.66
C ARG A 223 1.42 1.40 -20.26
N TYR A 224 2.75 1.30 -20.12
CA TYR A 224 3.44 1.52 -18.84
C TYR A 224 4.59 2.52 -18.93
N ALA A 225 4.84 3.23 -17.83
CA ALA A 225 5.89 4.23 -17.69
C ALA A 225 7.28 3.58 -17.83
N THR A 226 8.12 4.13 -18.70
CA THR A 226 9.42 3.52 -19.06
C THR A 226 10.59 4.45 -18.74
N THR A 227 10.41 5.77 -18.88
CA THR A 227 11.47 6.76 -18.63
C THR A 227 11.23 7.51 -17.32
N VAL A 228 12.28 8.12 -16.75
CA VAL A 228 12.11 9.07 -15.63
C VAL A 228 11.14 10.19 -15.99
N GLY A 229 11.05 10.58 -17.27
CA GLY A 229 10.08 11.55 -17.78
C GLY A 229 8.63 11.09 -17.63
N ASP A 230 8.35 9.81 -17.88
CA ASP A 230 7.04 9.20 -17.65
C ASP A 230 6.66 9.20 -16.16
N TYR A 231 7.56 8.75 -15.28
CA TYR A 231 7.28 8.74 -13.83
C TYR A 231 7.09 10.16 -13.28
N ARG A 232 7.91 11.13 -13.71
CA ARG A 232 7.71 12.55 -13.38
C ARG A 232 6.35 13.05 -13.89
N TYR A 233 5.92 12.65 -15.08
CA TYR A 233 4.59 13.00 -15.60
C TYR A 233 3.47 12.46 -14.69
N LEU A 234 3.57 11.21 -14.24
CA LEU A 234 2.62 10.61 -13.32
C LEU A 234 2.55 11.40 -11.99
N TYR A 235 3.69 11.66 -11.35
CA TYR A 235 3.71 12.43 -10.11
C TYR A 235 3.14 13.85 -10.27
N ARG A 236 3.45 14.56 -11.38
CA ARG A 236 2.85 15.88 -11.66
C ARG A 236 1.35 15.81 -11.82
N SER A 237 0.85 14.77 -12.50
CA SER A 237 -0.57 14.56 -12.74
C SER A 237 -1.29 14.30 -11.43
N TYR A 238 -0.84 13.32 -10.64
CA TYR A 238 -1.45 12.97 -9.36
C TYR A 238 -1.45 14.17 -8.39
N ARG A 239 -0.29 14.83 -8.24
CA ARG A 239 -0.17 16.03 -7.38
C ARG A 239 -0.88 17.27 -7.93
N SER A 240 -1.48 17.22 -9.12
CA SER A 240 -2.32 18.32 -9.62
C SER A 240 -3.70 18.35 -8.98
N ASP A 241 -4.13 17.26 -8.33
CA ASP A 241 -5.40 17.24 -7.61
C ASP A 241 -5.35 18.13 -6.36
N ALA A 242 -6.25 19.12 -6.29
CA ALA A 242 -6.27 20.09 -5.20
C ALA A 242 -6.57 19.44 -3.83
N ARG A 243 -7.24 18.27 -3.78
CA ARG A 243 -7.53 17.56 -2.53
C ARG A 243 -6.27 16.91 -1.98
N LEU A 244 -5.46 16.31 -2.86
CA LEU A 244 -4.15 15.79 -2.50
C LEU A 244 -3.22 16.93 -2.07
N GLN A 245 -3.22 18.05 -2.77
CA GLN A 245 -2.47 19.26 -2.36
C GLN A 245 -2.89 19.77 -0.99
N ALA A 246 -4.19 19.81 -0.70
CA ALA A 246 -4.70 20.25 0.61
C ALA A 246 -4.23 19.34 1.75
N LEU A 247 -4.19 18.02 1.52
CA LEU A 247 -3.68 17.06 2.49
C LEU A 247 -2.18 17.28 2.77
N HIS A 248 -1.37 17.33 1.70
CA HIS A 248 0.09 17.57 1.79
C HIS A 248 0.44 18.94 2.39
N ALA A 249 -0.37 19.96 2.13
CA ALA A 249 -0.17 21.30 2.69
C ALA A 249 -0.54 21.35 4.19
N ARG A 250 -1.29 20.39 4.73
CA ARG A 250 -1.81 20.47 6.10
C ARG A 250 -1.10 19.57 7.12
N PHE A 251 -0.61 18.42 6.68
CA PHE A 251 0.00 17.42 7.55
C PHE A 251 1.36 16.97 7.02
N PRO A 252 2.33 16.71 7.92
CA PRO A 252 3.53 15.98 7.51
C PRO A 252 3.16 14.56 7.10
N VAL A 253 3.74 14.09 6.00
CA VAL A 253 3.53 12.73 5.47
C VAL A 253 4.76 11.86 5.72
N ILE A 254 4.54 10.64 6.21
CA ILE A 254 5.55 9.57 6.29
C ILE A 254 5.20 8.56 5.20
N ALA A 255 5.98 8.54 4.11
CA ALA A 255 5.66 7.72 2.95
C ALA A 255 6.68 6.60 2.70
N ILE A 256 6.19 5.44 2.29
CA ILE A 256 6.96 4.42 1.59
C ILE A 256 6.39 4.28 0.17
N TRP A 257 7.02 3.48 -0.70
CA TRP A 257 6.43 3.05 -1.97
C TRP A 257 5.83 1.67 -1.81
N ASP A 258 5.11 1.22 -2.83
CA ASP A 258 4.85 -0.18 -3.10
C ASP A 258 5.38 -0.52 -4.50
N ASP A 259 4.75 -1.43 -5.22
CA ASP A 259 5.14 -1.92 -6.52
C ASP A 259 4.84 -0.91 -7.63
N HIS A 260 3.67 -0.27 -7.64
CA HIS A 260 3.24 0.61 -8.73
C HIS A 260 4.03 1.93 -8.86
N GLU A 261 4.84 2.29 -7.86
CA GLU A 261 5.89 3.30 -8.03
C GLU A 261 6.95 2.91 -9.07
N PHE A 262 7.07 1.61 -9.39
CA PHE A 262 7.94 1.07 -10.43
C PHE A 262 7.16 0.20 -11.43
N SER A 263 6.64 -0.94 -11.01
CA SER A 263 5.93 -1.91 -11.83
C SER A 263 5.12 -2.85 -10.94
N ASP A 264 3.88 -3.11 -11.32
CA ASP A 264 2.97 -4.13 -10.76
C ASP A 264 3.72 -5.43 -10.39
N ASP A 265 3.53 -5.89 -9.15
CA ASP A 265 4.12 -7.07 -8.49
C ASP A 265 5.64 -7.23 -8.67
N CYS A 266 6.37 -6.13 -8.82
CA CYS A 266 7.82 -6.18 -9.04
C CYS A 266 8.60 -6.82 -7.88
N TRP A 267 9.73 -7.42 -8.20
CA TRP A 267 10.77 -7.73 -7.22
C TRP A 267 12.08 -7.08 -7.68
N GLN A 268 12.75 -6.36 -6.77
CA GLN A 268 14.00 -5.66 -7.07
C GLN A 268 13.86 -4.69 -8.26
N ASP A 269 14.47 -5.02 -9.39
CA ASP A 269 14.37 -4.28 -10.65
C ASP A 269 13.74 -5.07 -11.80
N HIS A 270 13.01 -6.16 -11.48
CA HIS A 270 12.25 -6.96 -12.44
C HIS A 270 10.78 -6.54 -12.44
N GLN A 271 10.19 -6.54 -13.64
CA GLN A 271 8.75 -6.42 -13.86
C GLN A 271 8.18 -7.82 -14.12
N VAL A 272 6.86 -8.01 -14.06
CA VAL A 272 6.24 -9.34 -14.25
C VAL A 272 5.07 -9.34 -15.23
N TYR A 273 5.12 -8.48 -16.26
CA TYR A 273 4.04 -8.37 -17.25
C TYR A 273 3.96 -9.55 -18.22
N SER A 274 5.03 -10.34 -18.33
CA SER A 274 5.11 -11.55 -19.14
C SER A 274 5.92 -12.61 -18.41
N ALA A 275 5.67 -13.89 -18.72
CA ALA A 275 6.31 -15.02 -18.05
C ALA A 275 7.84 -15.08 -18.21
N ASP A 276 8.42 -14.33 -19.15
CA ASP A 276 9.87 -14.27 -19.37
C ASP A 276 10.53 -13.00 -18.79
N ASP A 277 9.75 -12.07 -18.20
CA ASP A 277 10.32 -10.82 -17.68
C ASP A 277 11.30 -11.06 -16.50
N ASP A 278 11.12 -12.14 -15.72
CA ASP A 278 12.01 -12.54 -14.62
C ASP A 278 13.47 -12.74 -15.05
N GLN A 279 13.73 -12.95 -16.34
CA GLN A 279 15.07 -13.17 -16.86
C GLN A 279 15.84 -11.88 -17.18
N THR A 280 15.13 -10.75 -17.29
CA THR A 280 15.75 -9.52 -17.79
C THR A 280 15.48 -8.33 -16.88
N PRO A 281 16.47 -7.90 -16.07
CA PRO A 281 16.32 -6.75 -15.20
C PRO A 281 16.01 -5.48 -15.98
N ARG A 282 15.24 -4.59 -15.37
CA ARG A 282 14.89 -3.26 -15.89
C ARG A 282 15.56 -2.18 -15.05
N THR A 283 16.84 -2.37 -14.71
CA THR A 283 17.62 -1.51 -13.81
C THR A 283 17.50 -0.02 -14.13
N ALA A 284 17.56 0.36 -15.42
CA ALA A 284 17.44 1.76 -15.83
C ALA A 284 16.04 2.34 -15.53
N ARG A 285 14.97 1.58 -15.79
CA ARG A 285 13.58 1.94 -15.47
C ARG A 285 13.41 2.04 -13.95
N ARG A 286 13.87 1.05 -13.18
CA ARG A 286 13.81 1.07 -11.69
C ARG A 286 14.52 2.29 -11.12
N ARG A 287 15.73 2.61 -11.59
CA ARG A 287 16.45 3.82 -11.16
C ARG A 287 15.72 5.11 -11.54
N GLY A 288 15.10 5.15 -12.72
CA GLY A 288 14.26 6.28 -13.15
C GLY A 288 13.03 6.47 -12.26
N ALA A 289 12.35 5.39 -11.91
CA ALA A 289 11.24 5.37 -10.95
C ALA A 289 11.69 5.86 -9.56
N SER A 290 12.77 5.29 -9.01
CA SER A 290 13.33 5.68 -7.72
C SER A 290 13.77 7.15 -7.69
N GLN A 291 14.33 7.67 -8.78
CA GLN A 291 14.66 9.08 -8.91
C GLN A 291 13.40 9.95 -8.86
N ALA A 292 12.35 9.61 -9.60
CA ALA A 292 11.09 10.36 -9.59
C ALA A 292 10.43 10.33 -8.19
N TRP A 293 10.41 9.17 -7.51
CA TRP A 293 9.91 9.09 -6.13
C TRP A 293 10.70 10.01 -5.19
N PHE A 294 12.04 9.97 -5.28
CA PHE A 294 12.92 10.83 -4.48
C PHE A 294 12.70 12.33 -4.76
N GLU A 295 12.39 12.70 -6.00
CA GLU A 295 12.08 14.07 -6.39
C GLU A 295 10.75 14.56 -5.80
N TYR A 296 9.74 13.69 -5.73
CA TYR A 296 8.35 14.08 -5.46
C TYR A 296 7.83 13.77 -4.05
N MET A 297 8.57 13.00 -3.26
CA MET A 297 8.17 12.64 -1.90
C MET A 297 8.96 13.42 -0.84
N PRO A 298 8.30 13.98 0.20
CA PRO A 298 8.96 14.76 1.26
C PRO A 298 9.63 13.85 2.31
N ALA A 299 10.38 12.83 1.87
CA ALA A 299 11.09 11.90 2.75
C ALA A 299 12.51 12.38 3.07
N ASP A 300 13.00 12.11 4.27
CA ASP A 300 14.37 12.38 4.73
C ASP A 300 15.29 11.21 4.36
N VAL A 301 15.49 11.04 3.06
CA VAL A 301 16.33 10.00 2.47
C VAL A 301 17.34 10.61 1.50
N SER A 302 18.36 9.84 1.14
CA SER A 302 19.36 10.18 0.13
C SER A 302 19.34 9.18 -1.01
N ILE A 303 19.70 9.64 -2.22
CA ILE A 303 19.89 8.80 -3.40
C ILE A 303 21.31 9.01 -3.93
N ASP A 304 21.98 7.92 -4.30
CA ASP A 304 23.30 7.95 -4.95
C ASP A 304 23.14 7.67 -6.45
N LEU A 305 22.93 8.72 -7.25
CA LEU A 305 22.81 8.55 -8.71
C LEU A 305 24.12 8.07 -9.37
N ALA A 306 25.26 8.17 -8.71
CA ALA A 306 26.53 7.66 -9.21
C ALA A 306 26.64 6.13 -9.04
N ASN A 307 25.93 5.55 -8.07
CA ASN A 307 25.79 4.10 -7.96
C ASN A 307 24.94 3.55 -9.13
N PRO A 308 25.51 2.69 -10.00
CA PRO A 308 24.78 2.14 -11.14
C PRO A 308 23.79 1.04 -10.77
N SER A 309 23.83 0.52 -9.54
CA SER A 309 22.89 -0.47 -9.01
C SER A 309 21.48 0.10 -8.90
N PHE A 310 20.46 -0.77 -9.00
CA PHE A 310 19.09 -0.41 -8.64
C PHE A 310 18.93 -0.13 -7.13
N ARG A 311 19.83 -0.64 -6.29
CA ARG A 311 19.90 -0.34 -4.84
C ARG A 311 20.68 0.96 -4.58
N ASN A 312 20.30 2.03 -5.27
CA ASN A 312 20.93 3.34 -5.15
C ASN A 312 20.21 4.29 -4.17
N ILE A 313 19.15 3.81 -3.52
CA ILE A 313 18.35 4.52 -2.53
C ILE A 313 17.96 3.53 -1.43
N GLN A 314 17.77 4.05 -0.21
CA GLN A 314 17.19 3.32 0.92
C GLN A 314 16.05 4.17 1.48
N ILE A 315 14.85 3.60 1.57
CA ILE A 315 13.68 4.34 2.09
C ILE A 315 13.13 3.81 3.40
N TYR A 316 13.49 2.60 3.83
CA TYR A 316 13.12 2.10 5.15
C TYR A 316 13.78 2.92 6.26
N ARG A 317 13.01 3.23 7.31
CA ARG A 317 13.37 4.17 8.38
C ARG A 317 12.42 4.07 9.57
N ALA A 318 12.83 4.61 10.72
CA ALA A 318 12.04 4.56 11.95
C ALA A 318 11.78 5.95 12.56
N PHE A 319 10.68 6.09 13.30
CA PHE A 319 10.24 7.32 13.97
C PHE A 319 9.81 7.03 15.40
N THR A 320 10.06 7.96 16.32
CA THR A 320 9.66 7.84 17.72
C THR A 320 8.80 9.04 18.10
N PHE A 321 7.65 8.76 18.69
CA PHE A 321 6.69 9.75 19.16
C PHE A 321 6.57 9.65 20.68
N GLY A 322 7.39 10.44 21.39
CA GLY A 322 7.40 10.44 22.85
C GLY A 322 7.76 9.08 23.44
N GLN A 323 7.02 8.66 24.46
CA GLN A 323 7.04 7.29 25.02
C GLN A 323 5.98 6.38 24.38
N LEU A 324 5.11 6.92 23.53
CA LEU A 324 3.88 6.24 23.15
C LEU A 324 4.09 5.26 22.00
N ALA A 325 4.80 5.66 20.93
CA ALA A 325 4.94 4.82 19.75
C ALA A 325 6.32 4.94 19.09
N THR A 326 6.80 3.80 18.61
CA THR A 326 7.86 3.73 17.60
C THR A 326 7.22 3.21 16.34
N LEU A 327 7.35 3.93 15.22
CA LEU A 327 6.90 3.50 13.90
C LEU A 327 8.12 3.06 13.09
N VAL A 328 8.13 1.81 12.66
CA VAL A 328 9.16 1.21 11.79
C VAL A 328 8.54 1.07 10.41
N MET A 329 9.10 1.77 9.41
CA MET A 329 8.70 1.67 8.01
C MET A 329 9.69 0.75 7.28
N THR A 330 9.22 -0.34 6.68
CA THR A 330 10.03 -1.26 5.84
C THR A 330 9.80 -0.98 4.36
N ASP A 331 10.65 -1.56 3.51
CA ASP A 331 10.55 -1.51 2.04
C ASP A 331 10.53 -2.95 1.54
N GLU A 332 9.35 -3.39 1.08
CA GLU A 332 9.07 -4.78 0.76
C GLU A 332 9.22 -5.09 -0.74
N ARG A 333 9.73 -4.14 -1.55
CA ARG A 333 9.92 -4.33 -3.00
C ARG A 333 11.38 -4.34 -3.44
N LEU A 334 12.20 -3.42 -2.93
CA LEU A 334 13.57 -3.25 -3.42
C LEU A 334 14.51 -4.40 -2.98
N TYR A 335 14.18 -5.06 -1.87
CA TYR A 335 15.02 -6.07 -1.23
C TYR A 335 14.46 -7.49 -1.33
N ARG A 336 13.19 -7.64 -1.72
CA ARG A 336 12.55 -8.95 -1.81
C ARG A 336 13.22 -9.87 -2.82
N ALA A 337 13.23 -11.15 -2.53
CA ALA A 337 13.46 -12.19 -3.49
C ALA A 337 12.28 -12.25 -4.46
N ASP A 338 12.55 -12.78 -5.65
CA ASP A 338 11.53 -13.29 -6.56
C ASP A 338 10.52 -14.19 -5.82
N HIS A 339 9.31 -14.28 -6.35
CA HIS A 339 8.28 -15.16 -5.82
C HIS A 339 8.81 -16.59 -5.72
N VAL A 340 8.34 -17.33 -4.71
CA VAL A 340 8.83 -18.70 -4.47
C VAL A 340 8.60 -19.60 -5.69
N ILE A 341 7.48 -19.39 -6.39
CA ILE A 341 7.16 -20.00 -7.67
C ILE A 341 7.24 -18.89 -8.72
N PRO A 342 8.27 -18.88 -9.59
CA PRO A 342 8.37 -17.88 -10.66
C PRO A 342 7.27 -18.06 -11.71
N GLU A 343 6.86 -16.97 -12.34
CA GLU A 343 5.83 -16.91 -13.38
C GLU A 343 6.21 -17.79 -14.56
N GLN A 344 7.49 -17.85 -14.91
CA GLN A 344 7.98 -18.75 -15.94
C GLN A 344 7.62 -20.22 -15.66
N ALA A 345 7.69 -20.63 -14.39
CA ALA A 345 7.42 -22.00 -14.00
C ALA A 345 5.92 -22.33 -13.97
N ALA A 346 5.09 -21.34 -13.62
CA ALA A 346 3.63 -21.47 -13.61
C ALA A 346 2.98 -21.22 -15.00
N GLY A 347 3.65 -20.47 -15.87
CA GLY A 347 3.15 -20.00 -17.16
C GLY A 347 2.23 -18.78 -17.09
N SER A 348 1.89 -18.31 -15.88
CA SER A 348 1.05 -17.13 -15.63
C SER A 348 1.21 -16.66 -14.18
N GLU A 349 0.58 -15.55 -13.82
CA GLU A 349 0.44 -15.09 -12.42
C GLU A 349 -0.42 -16.02 -11.55
N ILE A 350 -1.33 -16.78 -12.17
CA ILE A 350 -2.13 -17.80 -11.48
C ILE A 350 -1.26 -19.03 -11.25
N GLY A 351 -1.17 -19.46 -9.99
CA GLY A 351 -0.30 -20.54 -9.54
C GLY A 351 1.11 -20.10 -9.14
N SER A 352 1.55 -18.88 -9.48
CA SER A 352 2.80 -18.27 -9.00
C SER A 352 2.58 -17.26 -7.88
N ARG A 353 1.74 -16.25 -8.15
CA ARG A 353 1.38 -15.14 -7.25
C ARG A 353 -0.03 -15.25 -6.73
N TYR A 354 -0.98 -15.61 -7.57
CA TYR A 354 -2.39 -15.66 -7.22
C TYR A 354 -2.90 -17.08 -7.26
N PHE A 355 -3.80 -17.43 -6.32
CA PHE A 355 -4.40 -18.75 -6.25
C PHE A 355 -3.35 -19.89 -6.31
N VAL A 356 -2.38 -19.80 -5.39
CA VAL A 356 -1.17 -20.63 -5.38
C VAL A 356 -1.39 -21.92 -4.59
N PRO A 357 -1.12 -23.11 -5.16
CA PRO A 357 -1.22 -24.37 -4.43
C PRO A 357 -0.27 -24.40 -3.23
N LYS A 358 -0.82 -24.44 -2.02
CA LYS A 358 -0.09 -24.30 -0.76
C LYS A 358 0.99 -25.38 -0.58
N ALA A 359 0.70 -26.62 -0.96
CA ALA A 359 1.65 -27.72 -0.87
C ALA A 359 2.85 -27.53 -1.80
N THR A 360 2.60 -27.07 -3.03
CA THR A 360 3.65 -26.77 -4.02
C THR A 360 4.55 -25.66 -3.54
N LEU A 361 3.96 -24.54 -3.08
CA LEU A 361 4.68 -23.40 -2.52
C LEU A 361 5.58 -23.83 -1.36
N SER A 362 5.03 -24.50 -0.35
CA SER A 362 5.79 -24.93 0.83
C SER A 362 6.95 -25.86 0.47
N THR A 363 6.73 -26.78 -0.47
CA THR A 363 7.77 -27.71 -0.91
C THR A 363 8.90 -27.00 -1.67
N LEU A 364 8.58 -25.96 -2.46
CA LEU A 364 9.56 -25.18 -3.20
C LEU A 364 10.30 -24.19 -2.30
N GLU A 365 9.61 -23.54 -1.36
CA GLU A 365 10.20 -22.68 -0.34
C GLU A 365 11.26 -23.46 0.47
N ALA A 366 10.89 -24.63 1.00
CA ALA A 366 11.81 -25.49 1.73
C ALA A 366 13.01 -25.94 0.88
N ARG A 367 12.79 -26.24 -0.41
CA ARG A 367 13.88 -26.57 -1.35
C ARG A 367 14.83 -25.39 -1.56
N LYS A 368 14.31 -24.18 -1.79
CA LYS A 368 15.12 -22.95 -1.94
C LYS A 368 15.96 -22.68 -0.68
N ILE A 369 15.35 -22.79 0.51
CA ILE A 369 16.04 -22.62 1.80
C ILE A 369 17.14 -23.66 2.01
N ASN A 370 16.84 -24.95 1.78
CA ASN A 370 17.81 -26.03 1.93
C ASN A 370 19.01 -25.86 0.98
N ALA A 371 18.74 -25.48 -0.27
CA ALA A 371 19.79 -25.21 -1.26
C ALA A 371 20.69 -24.04 -0.87
N ALA A 372 20.16 -23.07 -0.11
CA ALA A 372 20.90 -21.93 0.41
C ALA A 372 21.50 -22.16 1.82
N GLY A 373 21.61 -23.41 2.27
CA GLY A 373 22.21 -23.73 3.57
C GLY A 373 21.40 -23.22 4.77
N ASN A 374 20.07 -23.24 4.65
CA ASN A 374 19.10 -22.70 5.62
C ASN A 374 19.06 -21.17 5.71
N ALA A 375 19.64 -20.45 4.76
CA ALA A 375 19.45 -19.00 4.67
C ALA A 375 18.05 -18.65 4.12
N LEU A 376 17.45 -17.59 4.65
CA LEU A 376 16.15 -17.08 4.20
C LEU A 376 16.26 -16.16 2.97
N THR A 377 17.45 -15.67 2.62
CA THR A 377 17.69 -14.72 1.53
C THR A 377 16.94 -15.05 0.22
N PRO A 378 16.86 -16.31 -0.26
CA PRO A 378 16.18 -16.63 -1.53
C PRO A 378 14.64 -16.62 -1.46
N VAL A 379 14.07 -16.46 -0.26
CA VAL A 379 12.62 -16.47 0.03
C VAL A 379 12.26 -15.36 1.00
N SER A 380 13.00 -14.25 0.93
CA SER A 380 12.87 -13.12 1.85
C SER A 380 12.15 -11.97 1.18
N LEU A 381 11.18 -11.35 1.87
CA LEU A 381 10.54 -10.10 1.51
C LEU A 381 11.41 -8.88 1.90
N LEU A 382 11.98 -8.87 3.10
CA LEU A 382 12.77 -7.73 3.60
C LEU A 382 14.23 -7.76 3.12
N GLY A 383 14.74 -8.93 2.75
CA GLY A 383 16.17 -9.18 2.62
C GLY A 383 16.89 -9.16 3.98
N ASP A 384 18.12 -9.68 4.00
CA ASP A 384 18.83 -9.96 5.26
C ASP A 384 19.14 -8.70 6.09
N ALA A 385 19.59 -7.63 5.43
CA ALA A 385 20.01 -6.41 6.10
C ALA A 385 18.83 -5.67 6.75
N GLN A 386 17.73 -5.52 6.02
CA GLN A 386 16.53 -4.84 6.54
C GLN A 386 15.82 -5.71 7.59
N ARG A 387 15.77 -7.04 7.42
CA ARG A 387 15.25 -7.94 8.46
C ARG A 387 16.01 -7.77 9.77
N GLY A 388 17.35 -7.79 9.73
CA GLY A 388 18.18 -7.57 10.92
C GLY A 388 17.98 -6.18 11.53
N TRP A 389 17.86 -5.15 10.68
CA TRP A 389 17.56 -3.79 11.13
C TRP A 389 16.19 -3.69 11.79
N TRP A 390 15.15 -4.30 11.22
CA TRP A 390 13.80 -4.32 11.79
C TRP A 390 13.79 -4.99 13.17
N GLN A 391 14.47 -6.13 13.29
CA GLN A 391 14.61 -6.84 14.57
C GLN A 391 15.26 -5.94 15.63
N GLU A 392 16.29 -5.20 15.25
CA GLU A 392 16.94 -4.23 16.13
C GLU A 392 16.01 -3.10 16.54
N GLN A 393 15.27 -2.50 15.59
CA GLN A 393 14.33 -1.42 15.91
C GLN A 393 13.23 -1.90 16.86
N MET A 394 12.65 -3.09 16.61
CA MET A 394 11.60 -3.66 17.46
C MET A 394 12.11 -3.97 18.87
N ARG A 395 13.34 -4.49 19.00
CA ARG A 395 13.97 -4.79 20.28
C ARG A 395 14.34 -3.53 21.06
N ALA A 396 14.86 -2.52 20.38
CA ALA A 396 15.32 -1.27 21.00
C ALA A 396 14.17 -0.31 21.37
N ALA A 397 12.97 -0.51 20.79
CA ALA A 397 11.81 0.35 21.03
C ALA A 397 11.31 0.28 22.48
N ALA A 398 11.69 1.29 23.28
CA ALA A 398 11.23 1.48 24.66
C ALA A 398 9.85 2.16 24.76
N THR A 399 9.07 2.18 23.68
CA THR A 399 7.74 2.79 23.60
C THR A 399 6.63 1.79 23.92
N THR A 400 5.46 2.29 24.34
CA THR A 400 4.27 1.46 24.59
C THR A 400 3.90 0.63 23.38
N TRP A 401 3.82 1.25 22.20
CA TRP A 401 3.46 0.60 20.95
C TRP A 401 4.65 0.55 19.99
N LYS A 402 4.69 -0.53 19.21
CA LYS A 402 5.58 -0.71 18.06
C LYS A 402 4.68 -0.81 16.83
N LEU A 403 4.64 0.24 16.03
CA LEU A 403 3.90 0.25 14.79
C LEU A 403 4.82 -0.20 13.66
N TRP A 404 4.30 -1.00 12.74
CA TRP A 404 5.01 -1.44 11.55
C TRP A 404 4.26 -1.00 10.30
N GLY A 405 4.68 0.10 9.69
CA GLY A 405 4.14 0.51 8.39
C GLY A 405 4.85 -0.26 7.29
N ASN A 406 4.09 -1.00 6.49
CA ASN A 406 4.60 -1.76 5.36
C ASN A 406 3.51 -1.89 4.28
N GLU A 407 3.94 -2.37 3.12
CA GLU A 407 3.17 -2.42 1.89
C GLU A 407 2.09 -3.51 1.97
N VAL A 408 2.49 -4.76 2.24
CA VAL A 408 1.63 -5.94 2.09
C VAL A 408 1.20 -6.54 3.44
N SER A 409 -0.03 -7.04 3.49
CA SER A 409 -0.61 -7.70 4.67
C SER A 409 0.14 -8.96 5.10
N LEU A 410 0.23 -9.12 6.43
CA LEU A 410 0.72 -10.32 7.11
C LEU A 410 -0.37 -11.37 7.35
N LEU A 411 -1.64 -11.03 7.14
CA LEU A 411 -2.77 -11.90 7.43
C LEU A 411 -2.90 -12.99 6.37
N ARG A 412 -2.84 -14.25 6.81
CA ARG A 412 -3.03 -15.40 5.91
C ARG A 412 -4.41 -15.38 5.25
N MET A 413 -4.44 -15.56 3.94
CA MET A 413 -5.63 -15.78 3.14
C MET A 413 -5.51 -17.11 2.40
N GLN A 414 -6.14 -18.13 2.99
CA GLN A 414 -6.19 -19.46 2.41
C GLN A 414 -7.61 -19.91 2.11
N LEU A 415 -7.70 -20.90 1.23
CA LEU A 415 -8.92 -21.59 0.85
C LEU A 415 -8.64 -23.10 0.85
N ASP A 416 -9.52 -23.89 1.46
CA ASP A 416 -9.52 -25.34 1.27
C ASP A 416 -10.53 -25.67 0.17
N GLY A 417 -10.03 -26.08 -1.00
CA GLY A 417 -10.84 -26.31 -2.19
C GLY A 417 -11.87 -27.43 -2.02
N VAL A 418 -11.51 -28.52 -1.33
CA VAL A 418 -12.44 -29.62 -1.05
C VAL A 418 -13.61 -29.10 -0.22
N GLN A 419 -13.32 -28.40 0.88
CA GLN A 419 -14.35 -27.87 1.77
C GLN A 419 -15.19 -26.78 1.10
N ALA A 420 -14.56 -25.92 0.30
CA ALA A 420 -15.25 -24.85 -0.42
C ALA A 420 -16.24 -25.40 -1.45
N VAL A 421 -15.81 -26.36 -2.27
CA VAL A 421 -16.66 -27.03 -3.27
C VAL A 421 -17.77 -27.82 -2.58
N ALA A 422 -17.44 -28.59 -1.54
CA ALA A 422 -18.43 -29.34 -0.78
C ALA A 422 -19.51 -28.43 -0.16
N GLY A 423 -19.09 -27.31 0.45
CA GLY A 423 -19.99 -26.34 1.06
C GLY A 423 -20.89 -25.65 0.03
N MET A 424 -20.33 -25.29 -1.13
CA MET A 424 -21.07 -24.72 -2.24
C MET A 424 -22.15 -25.67 -2.77
N VAL A 425 -21.79 -26.93 -3.05
CA VAL A 425 -22.73 -27.95 -3.53
C VAL A 425 -23.80 -28.25 -2.47
N ALA A 426 -23.42 -28.40 -1.20
CA ALA A 426 -24.36 -28.63 -0.11
C ALA A 426 -25.35 -27.45 0.05
N ALA A 427 -24.88 -26.22 -0.09
CA ALA A 427 -25.73 -25.02 -0.06
C ALA A 427 -26.71 -24.99 -1.24
N ALA A 428 -26.26 -25.38 -2.44
CA ALA A 428 -27.13 -25.47 -3.61
C ALA A 428 -28.24 -26.51 -3.41
N LEU A 429 -27.91 -27.69 -2.87
CA LEU A 429 -28.90 -28.74 -2.53
C LEU A 429 -29.91 -28.26 -1.47
N ALA A 430 -29.43 -27.61 -0.41
CA ALA A 430 -30.28 -27.04 0.64
C ALA A 430 -31.20 -25.93 0.10
N GLY A 431 -30.72 -25.11 -0.83
CA GLY A 431 -31.51 -24.07 -1.49
C GLY A 431 -32.57 -24.63 -2.44
N ALA A 432 -32.28 -25.75 -3.12
CA ALA A 432 -33.22 -26.42 -4.01
C ALA A 432 -34.30 -27.22 -3.25
N ASN A 433 -34.01 -27.69 -2.04
CA ASN A 433 -34.95 -28.42 -1.20
C ASN A 433 -34.85 -27.98 0.27
N ALA A 434 -35.84 -27.18 0.71
CA ALA A 434 -35.89 -26.66 2.07
C ALA A 434 -35.87 -27.74 3.17
N ALA A 435 -36.28 -28.98 2.88
CA ALA A 435 -36.19 -30.09 3.83
C ALA A 435 -34.73 -30.52 4.11
N LEU A 436 -33.80 -30.22 3.21
CA LEU A 436 -32.37 -30.52 3.36
C LEU A 436 -31.60 -29.40 4.09
N ALA A 437 -32.19 -28.22 4.27
CA ALA A 437 -31.52 -27.08 4.92
C ALA A 437 -30.96 -27.41 6.31
N PRO A 438 -31.66 -28.15 7.21
CA PRO A 438 -31.09 -28.54 8.50
C PRO A 438 -29.89 -29.49 8.40
N LEU A 439 -29.75 -30.21 7.28
CA LEU A 439 -28.68 -31.17 7.03
C LEU A 439 -27.46 -30.54 6.34
N GLN A 440 -27.50 -29.27 5.96
CA GLN A 440 -26.44 -28.63 5.19
C GLN A 440 -25.03 -28.83 5.80
N PRO A 441 -24.81 -28.63 7.12
CA PRO A 441 -23.48 -28.88 7.71
C PRO A 441 -23.01 -30.34 7.58
N ALA A 442 -23.93 -31.31 7.75
CA ALA A 442 -23.62 -32.73 7.61
C ALA A 442 -23.37 -33.11 6.15
N MET A 443 -24.14 -32.55 5.21
CA MET A 443 -23.93 -32.71 3.78
C MET A 443 -22.58 -32.15 3.35
N THR A 444 -22.18 -30.96 3.83
CA THR A 444 -20.86 -30.38 3.56
C THR A 444 -19.74 -31.31 4.01
N ALA A 445 -19.78 -31.80 5.25
CA ALA A 445 -18.75 -32.70 5.77
C ALA A 445 -18.69 -34.03 4.99
N ALA A 446 -19.84 -34.59 4.63
CA ALA A 446 -19.94 -35.83 3.86
C ALA A 446 -19.42 -35.65 2.42
N LEU A 447 -19.84 -34.59 1.73
CA LEU A 447 -19.33 -34.23 0.40
C LEU A 447 -17.84 -34.00 0.42
N ALA A 448 -17.31 -33.30 1.43
CA ALA A 448 -15.87 -33.09 1.54
C ALA A 448 -15.10 -34.41 1.64
N ALA A 449 -15.61 -35.37 2.42
CA ALA A 449 -15.03 -36.71 2.52
C ALA A 449 -15.10 -37.47 1.17
N ASP A 450 -16.25 -37.43 0.49
CA ASP A 450 -16.45 -38.08 -0.81
C ASP A 450 -15.55 -37.48 -1.90
N LEU A 451 -15.41 -36.15 -1.94
CA LEU A 451 -14.56 -35.43 -2.90
C LEU A 451 -13.07 -35.69 -2.65
N ALA A 452 -12.63 -35.69 -1.39
CA ALA A 452 -11.26 -36.03 -1.04
C ALA A 452 -10.90 -37.47 -1.42
N ALA A 453 -11.81 -38.43 -1.16
CA ALA A 453 -11.63 -39.81 -1.56
C ALA A 453 -11.54 -39.95 -3.08
N ALA A 454 -12.47 -39.32 -3.81
CA ALA A 454 -12.53 -39.38 -5.27
C ALA A 454 -11.29 -38.74 -5.95
N LYS A 455 -10.73 -37.70 -5.35
CA LYS A 455 -9.47 -37.11 -5.81
C LYS A 455 -8.29 -38.05 -5.57
N ALA A 456 -8.25 -38.72 -4.41
CA ALA A 456 -7.15 -39.61 -4.04
C ALA A 456 -7.14 -40.91 -4.87
N ASP A 457 -8.30 -41.46 -5.22
CA ASP A 457 -8.42 -42.71 -5.98
C ASP A 457 -8.54 -42.52 -7.51
N GLY A 458 -8.65 -41.26 -7.97
CA GLY A 458 -8.74 -40.92 -9.39
C GLY A 458 -10.15 -41.07 -9.99
N SER A 459 -11.19 -41.29 -9.18
CA SER A 459 -12.58 -41.37 -9.65
C SER A 459 -13.25 -40.02 -9.90
N TYR A 460 -12.61 -38.90 -9.52
CA TYR A 460 -13.10 -37.55 -9.82
C TYR A 460 -13.21 -37.29 -11.35
N PRO A 461 -14.26 -36.62 -11.86
CA PRO A 461 -15.35 -35.91 -11.16
C PRO A 461 -16.58 -36.76 -10.84
N HIS A 462 -16.46 -38.08 -10.73
CA HIS A 462 -17.58 -38.98 -10.44
C HIS A 462 -17.41 -39.76 -9.13
N PRO A 463 -17.43 -39.09 -7.96
CA PRO A 463 -17.42 -39.75 -6.66
C PRO A 463 -18.48 -40.84 -6.52
N ALA A 464 -18.21 -41.80 -5.62
CA ALA A 464 -19.21 -42.79 -5.22
C ALA A 464 -20.35 -42.18 -4.37
N TYR A 465 -20.09 -41.02 -3.74
CA TYR A 465 -20.99 -40.32 -2.82
C TYR A 465 -21.44 -41.16 -1.62
N ALA A 466 -20.57 -42.01 -1.09
CA ALA A 466 -20.92 -42.96 -0.05
C ALA A 466 -21.33 -42.24 1.25
N ALA A 467 -20.57 -41.22 1.66
CA ALA A 467 -20.87 -40.46 2.85
C ALA A 467 -22.15 -39.61 2.67
N LEU A 468 -22.29 -38.93 1.53
CA LEU A 468 -23.46 -38.09 1.26
C LEU A 468 -24.75 -38.92 1.21
N LYS A 469 -24.73 -40.08 0.54
CA LYS A 469 -25.87 -41.01 0.52
C LYS A 469 -26.29 -41.43 1.92
N ALA A 470 -25.34 -41.65 2.83
CA ALA A 470 -25.65 -42.01 4.22
C ALA A 470 -26.36 -40.87 4.97
N VAL A 471 -25.92 -39.61 4.79
CA VAL A 471 -26.59 -38.44 5.38
C VAL A 471 -28.02 -38.28 4.82
N LEU A 472 -28.17 -38.41 3.50
CA LEU A 472 -29.46 -38.20 2.82
C LEU A 472 -30.46 -39.34 3.06
N ALA A 473 -29.99 -40.57 3.30
CA ALA A 473 -30.85 -41.68 3.71
C ALA A 473 -31.60 -41.38 5.01
N GLY A 474 -30.96 -40.66 5.95
CA GLY A 474 -31.62 -40.16 7.17
C GLY A 474 -32.74 -39.14 6.90
N ALA A 475 -32.77 -38.55 5.71
CA ALA A 475 -33.81 -37.63 5.23
C ALA A 475 -34.86 -38.30 4.33
N GLY A 476 -34.80 -39.63 4.18
CA GLY A 476 -35.71 -40.39 3.31
C GLY A 476 -35.31 -40.41 1.83
N ILE A 477 -34.11 -39.98 1.46
CA ILE A 477 -33.59 -40.09 0.10
C ILE A 477 -32.66 -41.31 0.03
N ASP A 478 -33.16 -42.43 -0.48
CA ASP A 478 -32.37 -43.64 -0.64
C ASP A 478 -31.34 -43.52 -1.79
N GLY A 479 -30.43 -44.50 -1.88
CA GLY A 479 -29.36 -44.49 -2.88
C GLY A 479 -29.85 -44.47 -4.33
N ALA A 480 -30.96 -45.16 -4.63
CA ALA A 480 -31.54 -45.19 -5.96
C ALA A 480 -32.15 -43.84 -6.35
N THR A 481 -32.86 -43.21 -5.42
CA THR A 481 -33.43 -41.86 -5.57
C THR A 481 -32.31 -40.83 -5.73
N PHE A 482 -31.23 -40.95 -4.95
CA PHE A 482 -30.06 -40.09 -5.10
C PHE A 482 -29.44 -40.22 -6.51
N ASP A 483 -29.16 -41.44 -6.96
CA ASP A 483 -28.50 -41.66 -8.25
C ASP A 483 -29.39 -41.20 -9.42
N ALA A 484 -30.71 -41.32 -9.31
CA ALA A 484 -31.66 -40.89 -10.32
C ALA A 484 -31.88 -39.36 -10.36
N ALA A 485 -31.91 -38.69 -9.20
CA ALA A 485 -32.38 -37.30 -9.11
C ALA A 485 -31.28 -36.27 -8.78
N LEU A 486 -30.27 -36.65 -8.01
CA LEU A 486 -29.28 -35.70 -7.45
C LEU A 486 -27.89 -35.85 -8.03
N ARG A 487 -27.43 -37.08 -8.31
CA ARG A 487 -26.05 -37.34 -8.80
C ARG A 487 -25.69 -36.44 -10.00
N GLY A 488 -26.51 -36.45 -11.06
CA GLY A 488 -26.23 -35.65 -12.25
C GLY A 488 -26.20 -34.14 -12.00
N GLN A 489 -27.01 -33.65 -11.04
CA GLN A 489 -27.01 -32.24 -10.65
C GLN A 489 -25.75 -31.86 -9.87
N ILE A 490 -25.25 -32.77 -9.04
CA ILE A 490 -24.02 -32.56 -8.27
C ILE A 490 -22.81 -32.63 -9.21
N ASP A 491 -22.69 -33.69 -10.02
CA ASP A 491 -21.58 -33.88 -10.96
C ASP A 491 -21.43 -32.67 -11.90
N ALA A 492 -22.54 -32.08 -12.36
CA ALA A 492 -22.55 -30.90 -13.23
C ALA A 492 -22.04 -29.60 -12.55
N GLN A 493 -21.95 -29.57 -11.22
CA GLN A 493 -21.45 -28.43 -10.45
C GLN A 493 -19.98 -28.60 -10.03
N LEU A 494 -19.39 -29.78 -10.23
CA LEU A 494 -18.03 -30.06 -9.79
C LEU A 494 -17.00 -29.36 -10.70
N PRO A 495 -16.03 -28.62 -10.13
CA PRO A 495 -15.01 -27.93 -10.90
C PRO A 495 -13.93 -28.88 -11.46
N ASN A 496 -12.85 -28.34 -12.03
CA ASN A 496 -11.65 -29.13 -12.27
C ASN A 496 -11.05 -29.65 -10.95
N ALA A 497 -10.47 -30.87 -10.96
CA ALA A 497 -9.85 -31.49 -9.79
C ALA A 497 -8.73 -30.65 -9.14
N ALA A 498 -8.08 -29.77 -9.91
CA ALA A 498 -7.12 -28.80 -9.39
C ALA A 498 -7.75 -27.93 -8.30
N LEU A 499 -8.98 -27.43 -8.51
CA LEU A 499 -9.70 -26.58 -7.55
C LEU A 499 -10.05 -27.27 -6.22
N LEU A 500 -9.74 -28.56 -6.06
CA LEU A 500 -9.80 -29.28 -4.79
C LEU A 500 -8.48 -29.25 -4.00
N ASP A 501 -7.46 -28.50 -4.41
CA ASP A 501 -6.26 -28.29 -3.59
C ASP A 501 -6.50 -27.27 -2.47
N GLN A 502 -5.54 -27.15 -1.56
CA GLN A 502 -5.46 -26.02 -0.65
C GLN A 502 -4.68 -24.89 -1.31
N TYR A 503 -5.21 -23.68 -1.24
CA TYR A 503 -4.69 -22.52 -1.94
C TYR A 503 -4.37 -21.38 -0.99
N LEU A 504 -3.31 -20.63 -1.31
CA LEU A 504 -3.10 -19.27 -0.85
C LEU A 504 -3.62 -18.31 -1.92
N LEU A 505 -4.40 -17.32 -1.54
CA LEU A 505 -5.07 -16.47 -2.53
C LEU A 505 -4.14 -15.44 -3.15
N ASN A 506 -3.20 -14.92 -2.37
CA ASN A 506 -2.20 -13.95 -2.81
C ASN A 506 -0.86 -14.25 -2.13
N ALA A 507 0.13 -14.67 -2.91
CA ALA A 507 1.50 -14.96 -2.54
C ALA A 507 2.49 -13.86 -2.98
N ASP A 508 2.01 -12.76 -3.57
CA ASP A 508 2.77 -11.51 -3.61
C ASP A 508 2.94 -10.90 -2.21
N GLN A 509 1.95 -11.17 -1.36
CA GLN A 509 1.87 -10.81 0.06
C GLN A 509 2.78 -11.70 0.93
N TRP A 510 2.81 -11.47 2.25
CA TRP A 510 3.57 -12.29 3.21
C TRP A 510 3.20 -13.79 3.23
N ASP A 511 2.11 -14.17 2.59
CA ASP A 511 1.74 -15.56 2.35
C ASP A 511 2.68 -16.30 1.40
N GLY A 512 3.35 -15.60 0.48
CA GLY A 512 4.41 -16.17 -0.36
C GLY A 512 5.77 -16.29 0.34
N TYR A 513 5.96 -15.57 1.45
CA TYR A 513 7.23 -15.44 2.18
C TYR A 513 7.10 -15.98 3.61
N ASN A 514 6.48 -17.16 3.72
CA ASN A 514 6.00 -17.73 4.97
C ASN A 514 7.13 -18.03 5.96
N ALA A 515 8.27 -18.52 5.48
CA ALA A 515 9.43 -18.81 6.32
C ALA A 515 9.99 -17.56 7.00
N GLU A 516 10.06 -16.43 6.28
CA GLU A 516 10.49 -15.17 6.89
C GLU A 516 9.45 -14.64 7.86
N ARG A 517 8.15 -14.68 7.52
CA ARG A 517 7.07 -14.29 8.45
C ARG A 517 7.18 -15.04 9.77
N LYS A 518 7.32 -16.37 9.72
CA LYS A 518 7.49 -17.22 10.92
C LYS A 518 8.73 -16.83 11.71
N SER A 519 9.84 -16.54 11.03
CA SER A 519 11.08 -16.10 11.69
C SER A 519 10.90 -14.77 12.43
N LEU A 520 10.16 -13.81 11.87
CA LEU A 520 9.88 -12.53 12.52
C LEU A 520 8.95 -12.71 13.73
N MET A 521 7.90 -13.53 13.61
CA MET A 521 6.98 -13.79 14.71
C MET A 521 7.67 -14.55 15.86
N ALA A 522 8.52 -15.53 15.51
CA ALA A 522 9.35 -16.24 16.48
C ALA A 522 10.30 -15.29 17.21
N PHE A 523 10.90 -14.31 16.51
CA PHE A 523 11.74 -13.29 17.12
C PHE A 523 10.96 -12.44 18.14
N LEU A 524 9.78 -11.92 17.78
CA LEU A 524 8.94 -11.13 18.69
C LEU A 524 8.62 -11.92 19.97
N LYS A 525 8.20 -13.19 19.83
CA LYS A 525 7.93 -14.08 20.96
C LYS A 525 9.16 -14.31 21.82
N ALA A 526 10.29 -14.66 21.20
CA ALA A 526 11.53 -14.97 21.90
C ALA A 526 12.09 -13.78 22.68
N GLN A 527 11.85 -12.55 22.19
CA GLN A 527 12.29 -11.31 22.84
C GLN A 527 11.22 -10.72 23.78
N GLY A 528 10.03 -11.33 23.89
CA GLY A 528 8.92 -10.80 24.69
C GLY A 528 8.42 -9.43 24.21
N ILE A 529 8.53 -9.15 22.92
CA ILE A 529 8.10 -7.87 22.33
C ILE A 529 6.59 -7.93 22.09
N ALA A 530 5.84 -7.15 22.86
CA ALA A 530 4.39 -7.00 22.74
C ALA A 530 4.00 -5.63 22.14
N ASN A 531 2.69 -5.43 21.92
CA ASN A 531 2.10 -4.21 21.36
C ASN A 531 2.61 -3.87 19.96
N VAL A 532 2.82 -4.90 19.15
CA VAL A 532 3.21 -4.75 17.75
C VAL A 532 1.93 -4.71 16.91
N VAL A 533 1.80 -3.67 16.08
CA VAL A 533 0.66 -3.51 15.16
C VAL A 533 1.17 -3.09 13.79
N ALA A 534 0.95 -3.93 12.78
CA ALA A 534 1.18 -3.59 11.39
C ALA A 534 0.06 -2.70 10.84
N LEU A 535 0.44 -1.79 9.96
CA LEU A 535 -0.42 -0.94 9.15
C LEU A 535 -0.07 -1.26 7.70
N THR A 536 -1.01 -1.84 6.96
CA THR A 536 -0.77 -2.42 5.64
C THR A 536 -1.79 -1.97 4.60
N GLY A 537 -1.43 -2.14 3.33
CA GLY A 537 -2.18 -1.71 2.15
C GLY A 537 -2.23 -2.78 1.07
N ASP A 538 -1.90 -2.39 -0.17
CA ASP A 538 -1.85 -3.20 -1.41
C ASP A 538 -3.19 -3.84 -1.83
N ILE A 539 -3.78 -4.67 -0.98
CA ILE A 539 -4.79 -5.65 -1.40
C ILE A 539 -6.17 -5.07 -1.73
N HIS A 540 -6.36 -3.75 -1.60
CA HIS A 540 -7.62 -3.05 -1.85
C HIS A 540 -8.84 -3.62 -1.09
N ALA A 541 -8.63 -3.98 0.18
CA ALA A 541 -9.68 -4.45 1.09
C ALA A 541 -9.46 -3.93 2.52
N ILE A 542 -10.51 -3.93 3.34
CA ILE A 542 -10.38 -3.67 4.78
C ILE A 542 -10.32 -5.00 5.51
N PHE A 543 -9.15 -5.33 6.08
CA PHE A 543 -8.98 -6.48 6.97
C PHE A 543 -8.43 -6.04 8.33
N ALA A 544 -8.75 -6.81 9.37
CA ALA A 544 -8.07 -6.70 10.65
C ALA A 544 -8.06 -8.05 11.37
N GLY A 545 -6.93 -8.40 11.98
CA GLY A 545 -6.81 -9.65 12.72
C GLY A 545 -5.46 -9.81 13.42
N PRO A 546 -5.34 -10.79 14.33
CA PRO A 546 -4.05 -11.24 14.80
C PRO A 546 -3.21 -11.89 13.69
N VAL A 547 -1.93 -11.56 13.66
CA VAL A 547 -0.90 -12.33 12.97
C VAL A 547 -0.47 -13.48 13.87
N MET A 548 -0.49 -14.70 13.32
CA MET A 548 -0.14 -15.91 14.04
C MET A 548 1.36 -16.19 13.98
N ASP A 549 1.90 -16.88 14.97
CA ASP A 549 3.27 -17.36 14.97
C ASP A 549 3.55 -18.33 13.81
N ASP A 550 2.65 -19.27 13.62
CA ASP A 550 2.60 -20.18 12.49
C ASP A 550 1.14 -20.51 12.16
N TYR A 551 0.64 -19.99 11.04
CA TYR A 551 -0.71 -20.28 10.54
C TYR A 551 -0.96 -21.76 10.20
N ASP A 552 0.11 -22.53 9.97
CA ASP A 552 0.07 -23.94 9.60
C ASP A 552 0.22 -24.87 10.82
N ALA A 553 0.44 -24.32 12.02
CA ALA A 553 0.48 -25.10 13.26
C ALA A 553 -0.90 -25.66 13.61
N ALA A 554 -0.94 -26.77 14.36
CA ALA A 554 -2.18 -27.35 14.85
C ALA A 554 -2.97 -26.39 15.77
N THR A 555 -2.25 -25.53 16.49
CA THR A 555 -2.81 -24.48 17.36
C THR A 555 -2.05 -23.16 17.13
N PRO A 556 -2.35 -22.40 16.07
CA PRO A 556 -1.71 -21.11 15.80
C PRO A 556 -1.94 -20.14 16.96
N ALA A 557 -0.89 -19.45 17.40
CA ALA A 557 -0.96 -18.50 18.51
C ALA A 557 -0.77 -17.06 18.02
N PRO A 558 -1.62 -16.11 18.46
CA PRO A 558 -1.52 -14.71 18.03
C PRO A 558 -0.26 -14.04 18.63
N VAL A 559 0.46 -13.26 17.82
CA VAL A 559 1.72 -12.59 18.19
C VAL A 559 1.60 -11.07 18.13
N MET A 560 1.02 -10.57 17.04
CA MET A 560 0.83 -9.15 16.78
C MET A 560 -0.50 -8.93 16.06
N VAL A 561 -0.85 -7.68 15.75
CA VAL A 561 -2.05 -7.34 14.97
C VAL A 561 -1.62 -6.79 13.62
N ASP A 562 -2.41 -7.05 12.58
CA ASP A 562 -2.32 -6.36 11.29
C ASP A 562 -3.64 -5.66 10.97
N LEU A 563 -3.54 -4.41 10.54
CA LEU A 563 -4.64 -3.52 10.18
C LEU A 563 -4.45 -3.10 8.71
N VAL A 564 -5.28 -3.67 7.84
CA VAL A 564 -5.21 -3.49 6.39
C VAL A 564 -6.24 -2.45 5.97
N THR A 565 -5.83 -1.35 5.35
CA THR A 565 -6.77 -0.39 4.77
C THR A 565 -7.03 -0.71 3.30
N ALA A 566 -8.25 -0.44 2.84
CA ALA A 566 -8.55 -0.45 1.42
C ALA A 566 -7.77 0.67 0.69
N GLY A 567 -7.66 0.51 -0.62
CA GLY A 567 -7.19 1.58 -1.49
C GLY A 567 -8.12 2.78 -1.45
N LEU A 568 -7.56 3.98 -1.51
CA LEU A 568 -8.35 5.21 -1.49
C LEU A 568 -9.30 5.29 -2.68
N SER A 569 -8.85 4.86 -3.87
CA SER A 569 -9.65 4.91 -5.09
C SER A 569 -9.41 3.74 -6.04
N SER A 570 -8.42 2.89 -5.81
CA SER A 570 -8.16 1.69 -6.63
C SER A 570 -9.29 0.66 -6.54
N ASN A 571 -9.42 -0.18 -7.56
CA ASN A 571 -10.49 -1.19 -7.65
C ASN A 571 -10.45 -2.18 -6.48
N SER A 572 -11.62 -2.54 -5.93
CA SER A 572 -11.68 -3.40 -4.74
C SER A 572 -11.20 -4.82 -4.99
N PHE A 573 -10.71 -5.50 -3.96
CA PHE A 573 -10.31 -6.92 -4.02
C PHE A 573 -11.43 -7.82 -4.58
N HIS A 574 -12.67 -7.55 -4.18
CA HIS A 574 -13.84 -8.26 -4.68
C HIS A 574 -14.02 -8.07 -6.19
N SER A 575 -13.82 -6.86 -6.72
CA SER A 575 -13.95 -6.59 -8.16
C SER A 575 -12.98 -7.40 -9.01
N TYR A 576 -11.76 -7.62 -8.50
CA TYR A 576 -10.74 -8.45 -9.15
C TYR A 576 -11.19 -9.91 -9.24
N PHE A 577 -11.52 -10.54 -8.10
CA PHE A 577 -11.97 -11.94 -8.08
C PHE A 577 -13.27 -12.15 -8.84
N LYS A 578 -14.17 -11.16 -8.82
CA LYS A 578 -15.38 -11.19 -9.63
C LYS A 578 -15.05 -11.22 -11.12
N SER A 579 -14.12 -10.39 -11.58
CA SER A 579 -13.68 -10.37 -12.98
C SER A 579 -13.15 -11.75 -13.41
N VAL A 580 -12.35 -12.39 -12.56
CA VAL A 580 -11.80 -13.73 -12.80
C VAL A 580 -12.91 -14.77 -12.96
N VAL A 581 -13.82 -14.92 -11.99
CA VAL A 581 -14.88 -15.95 -12.06
C VAL A 581 -15.91 -15.71 -13.18
N ASP A 582 -15.96 -14.50 -13.74
CA ASP A 582 -16.85 -14.18 -14.86
C ASP A 582 -16.19 -14.35 -16.22
N SER A 583 -14.87 -14.18 -16.31
CA SER A 583 -14.14 -14.15 -17.57
C SER A 583 -13.37 -15.44 -17.84
N ASP A 584 -12.98 -16.17 -16.79
CA ASP A 584 -12.22 -17.41 -16.92
C ASP A 584 -13.12 -18.65 -16.71
N PRO A 585 -13.32 -19.49 -17.75
CA PRO A 585 -14.09 -20.72 -17.64
C PRO A 585 -13.59 -21.67 -16.54
N ALA A 586 -12.28 -21.71 -16.26
CA ALA A 586 -11.69 -22.57 -15.24
C ALA A 586 -12.19 -22.24 -13.82
N PHE A 587 -12.53 -20.97 -13.57
CA PHE A 587 -12.97 -20.48 -12.26
C PHE A 587 -14.47 -20.21 -12.18
N SER A 588 -15.21 -20.33 -13.28
CA SER A 588 -16.65 -20.03 -13.34
C SER A 588 -17.50 -20.82 -12.34
N ALA A 589 -17.12 -22.07 -12.04
CA ALA A 589 -17.76 -22.91 -11.05
C ALA A 589 -17.56 -22.40 -9.61
N ALA A 590 -16.53 -21.58 -9.35
CA ALA A 590 -16.27 -20.97 -8.05
C ALA A 590 -17.05 -19.66 -7.82
N ARG A 591 -17.89 -19.23 -8.77
CA ARG A 591 -18.62 -17.94 -8.69
C ARG A 591 -19.32 -17.74 -7.36
N ALA A 592 -20.02 -18.75 -6.85
CA ALA A 592 -20.77 -18.65 -5.59
C ALA A 592 -19.89 -18.42 -4.35
N LEU A 593 -18.59 -18.69 -4.43
CA LEU A 593 -17.62 -18.37 -3.38
C LEU A 593 -17.24 -16.88 -3.37
N VAL A 594 -17.47 -16.17 -4.47
CA VAL A 594 -17.16 -14.74 -4.63
C VAL A 594 -18.44 -13.90 -4.54
N TYR A 595 -19.47 -14.25 -5.32
CA TYR A 595 -20.76 -13.59 -5.27
C TYR A 595 -21.93 -14.48 -5.68
N THR A 596 -23.14 -14.10 -5.28
CA THR A 596 -24.40 -14.69 -5.77
C THR A 596 -25.36 -13.61 -6.26
N MET A 597 -26.39 -14.00 -7.01
CA MET A 597 -27.48 -13.11 -7.41
C MET A 597 -28.72 -13.41 -6.55
N GLN A 598 -29.20 -12.43 -5.81
CA GLN A 598 -30.42 -12.51 -5.00
C GLN A 598 -31.39 -11.41 -5.42
N ASN A 599 -32.58 -11.79 -5.89
CA ASN A 599 -33.60 -10.84 -6.37
C ASN A 599 -33.08 -9.84 -7.42
N GLY A 600 -32.18 -10.28 -8.30
CA GLY A 600 -31.55 -9.44 -9.33
C GLY A 600 -30.42 -8.53 -8.82
N ALA A 601 -30.13 -8.53 -7.52
CA ALA A 601 -29.00 -7.83 -6.93
C ALA A 601 -27.83 -8.78 -6.66
N MET A 602 -26.61 -8.27 -6.81
CA MET A 602 -25.40 -9.00 -6.46
C MET A 602 -25.16 -8.96 -4.96
N VAL A 603 -24.83 -10.11 -4.38
CA VAL A 603 -24.45 -10.26 -2.99
C VAL A 603 -23.03 -10.78 -2.93
N ASN A 604 -22.12 -9.99 -2.35
CA ASN A 604 -20.73 -10.38 -2.11
C ASN A 604 -20.67 -11.50 -1.06
N THR A 605 -20.38 -12.72 -1.50
CA THR A 605 -20.17 -13.89 -0.63
C THR A 605 -18.70 -14.09 -0.27
N PHE A 606 -17.79 -13.36 -0.92
CA PHE A 606 -16.35 -13.48 -0.70
C PHE A 606 -15.96 -13.16 0.75
N ASN A 607 -16.59 -12.16 1.36
CA ASN A 607 -16.37 -11.84 2.78
C ASN A 607 -16.63 -13.05 3.69
N SER A 608 -17.73 -13.77 3.48
CA SER A 608 -18.05 -14.98 4.26
C SER A 608 -17.12 -16.15 3.93
N THR A 609 -16.75 -16.31 2.66
CA THR A 609 -15.79 -17.33 2.23
C THR A 609 -14.45 -17.14 2.94
N LEU A 610 -13.88 -15.94 2.90
CA LEU A 610 -12.61 -15.65 3.57
C LEU A 610 -12.69 -15.93 5.07
N LYS A 611 -13.74 -15.47 5.76
CA LYS A 611 -13.91 -15.71 7.20
C LYS A 611 -14.03 -17.20 7.55
N ALA A 612 -14.67 -18.00 6.69
CA ALA A 612 -14.84 -19.43 6.94
C ALA A 612 -13.50 -20.18 6.96
N PHE A 613 -12.55 -19.80 6.10
CA PHE A 613 -11.24 -20.46 5.98
C PHE A 613 -10.12 -19.78 6.77
N ASN A 614 -10.35 -18.56 7.26
CA ASN A 614 -9.35 -17.73 7.90
C ASN A 614 -9.92 -17.15 9.21
N PRO A 615 -10.06 -17.96 10.28
CA PRO A 615 -10.73 -17.56 11.52
C PRO A 615 -10.00 -16.44 12.29
N TRP A 616 -8.77 -16.11 11.89
CA TRP A 616 -7.99 -14.97 12.37
C TRP A 616 -8.41 -13.64 11.73
N LEU A 617 -9.07 -13.63 10.57
CA LEU A 617 -9.63 -12.41 10.01
C LEU A 617 -10.88 -11.99 10.81
N LYS A 618 -10.72 -11.07 11.76
CA LYS A 618 -11.80 -10.59 12.63
C LYS A 618 -12.68 -9.55 11.93
N LEU A 619 -12.09 -8.74 11.06
CA LEU A 619 -12.79 -7.85 10.15
C LEU A 619 -12.46 -8.24 8.71
N VAL A 620 -13.48 -8.31 7.85
CA VAL A 620 -13.34 -8.55 6.41
C VAL A 620 -14.35 -7.71 5.65
N ASP A 621 -13.86 -6.80 4.81
CA ASP A 621 -14.62 -6.13 3.75
C ASP A 621 -13.77 -6.05 2.48
N THR A 622 -14.01 -7.00 1.57
CA THR A 622 -13.33 -7.15 0.29
C THR A 622 -13.79 -6.15 -0.77
N ASP A 623 -14.90 -5.46 -0.54
CA ASP A 623 -15.49 -4.55 -1.52
C ASP A 623 -15.49 -3.12 -0.99
N ALA A 624 -14.30 -2.59 -0.70
CA ALA A 624 -14.12 -1.29 -0.09
C ALA A 624 -13.11 -0.43 -0.85
N GLN A 625 -13.38 0.87 -0.84
CA GLN A 625 -12.43 1.95 -1.13
C GLN A 625 -12.49 2.92 0.03
N GLY A 626 -11.37 3.46 0.49
CA GLY A 626 -11.35 4.16 1.75
C GLY A 626 -10.00 4.55 2.33
N TYR A 627 -10.04 4.90 3.61
CA TYR A 627 -8.86 5.22 4.40
C TYR A 627 -9.06 4.82 5.86
N ALA A 628 -7.99 4.82 6.64
CA ALA A 628 -8.05 4.50 8.06
C ALA A 628 -7.52 5.65 8.93
N VAL A 629 -8.19 5.90 10.06
CA VAL A 629 -7.78 6.86 11.09
C VAL A 629 -7.50 6.10 12.38
N VAL A 630 -6.33 6.32 12.96
CA VAL A 630 -5.88 5.66 14.18
C VAL A 630 -5.78 6.68 15.30
N THR A 631 -6.34 6.32 16.45
CA THR A 631 -6.13 7.01 17.73
C THR A 631 -5.44 6.05 18.69
N LEU A 632 -4.26 6.43 19.15
CA LEU A 632 -3.40 5.62 20.00
C LEU A 632 -3.27 6.27 21.38
N THR A 633 -3.47 5.49 22.44
CA THR A 633 -3.21 5.89 23.84
C THR A 633 -2.30 4.86 24.50
N THR A 634 -1.89 5.10 25.75
CA THR A 634 -1.03 4.14 26.48
C THR A 634 -1.69 2.79 26.76
N THR A 635 -3.01 2.69 26.65
CA THR A 635 -3.76 1.47 26.97
C THR A 635 -4.49 0.87 25.77
N ARG A 636 -4.68 1.62 24.68
CA ARG A 636 -5.52 1.19 23.56
C ARG A 636 -5.09 1.79 22.23
N LEU A 637 -5.17 0.99 21.18
CA LEU A 637 -5.24 1.44 19.79
C LEU A 637 -6.69 1.33 19.31
N SER A 638 -7.24 2.41 18.76
CA SER A 638 -8.52 2.41 18.06
C SER A 638 -8.29 2.82 16.62
N CYS A 639 -8.73 2.00 15.67
CA CYS A 639 -8.62 2.27 14.24
C CYS A 639 -10.01 2.27 13.62
N THR A 640 -10.39 3.39 13.02
CA THR A 640 -11.65 3.55 12.29
C THR A 640 -11.36 3.55 10.80
N PHE A 641 -11.89 2.54 10.11
CA PHE A 641 -11.89 2.44 8.66
C PHE A 641 -13.08 3.19 8.09
N HIS A 642 -12.83 4.10 7.14
CA HIS A 642 -13.84 4.87 6.43
C HIS A 642 -14.04 4.30 5.04
N LYS A 643 -15.19 3.65 4.80
CA LYS A 643 -15.57 3.17 3.48
C LYS A 643 -16.27 4.28 2.71
N LEU A 644 -15.82 4.58 1.51
CA LEU A 644 -16.38 5.62 0.66
C LEU A 644 -17.62 5.13 -0.10
N LYS A 645 -18.52 6.06 -0.41
CA LYS A 645 -19.60 5.87 -1.38
C LYS A 645 -18.98 5.71 -2.77
N PRO A 646 -19.66 5.04 -3.71
CA PRO A 646 -19.24 5.03 -5.10
C PRO A 646 -19.51 6.38 -5.79
N LEU A 647 -18.92 6.56 -6.98
CA LEU A 647 -19.24 7.65 -7.91
C LEU A 647 -20.76 7.81 -8.15
N VAL A 648 -21.19 9.07 -8.29
CA VAL A 648 -22.56 9.45 -8.67
C VAL A 648 -22.52 10.17 -10.01
N ALA A 649 -23.06 9.55 -11.06
CA ALA A 649 -23.14 10.13 -12.41
C ALA A 649 -21.81 10.69 -12.97
N GLY A 650 -20.68 10.02 -12.69
CA GLY A 650 -19.35 10.44 -13.17
C GLY A 650 -18.67 11.53 -12.33
N SER A 651 -19.23 11.85 -11.17
CA SER A 651 -18.69 12.80 -10.20
C SER A 651 -18.51 12.16 -8.83
N ALA A 652 -17.60 12.72 -8.04
CA ALA A 652 -17.50 12.38 -6.63
C ALA A 652 -18.86 12.62 -5.91
N PRO A 653 -19.21 11.78 -4.92
CA PRO A 653 -20.42 11.94 -4.13
C PRO A 653 -20.36 13.22 -3.30
N ALA A 654 -21.52 13.76 -2.93
CA ALA A 654 -21.59 14.87 -1.99
C ALA A 654 -21.02 14.47 -0.61
N LEU A 655 -20.33 15.41 0.05
CA LEU A 655 -19.83 15.19 1.40
C LEU A 655 -20.97 14.99 2.42
N PRO A 656 -20.80 14.11 3.42
CA PRO A 656 -19.65 13.21 3.59
C PRO A 656 -19.63 12.13 2.49
N ALA A 657 -18.47 11.95 1.87
CA ALA A 657 -18.20 10.88 0.91
C ALA A 657 -18.06 9.51 1.61
N THR A 658 -17.74 9.49 2.91
CA THR A 658 -17.84 8.28 3.75
C THR A 658 -19.27 7.73 3.74
N ALA A 659 -19.43 6.46 3.31
CA ALA A 659 -20.67 5.69 3.35
C ALA A 659 -20.91 5.07 4.73
N SER A 660 -19.86 4.49 5.30
CA SER A 660 -19.91 3.80 6.58
C SER A 660 -18.54 3.77 7.23
N THR A 661 -18.53 3.60 8.56
CA THR A 661 -17.30 3.41 9.34
C THR A 661 -17.33 2.09 10.08
N LEU A 662 -16.18 1.44 10.18
CA LEU A 662 -15.98 0.24 11.00
C LEU A 662 -14.81 0.51 11.93
N THR A 663 -14.97 0.28 13.23
CA THR A 663 -13.90 0.53 14.21
C THR A 663 -13.40 -0.79 14.78
N VAL A 664 -12.07 -0.89 14.91
CA VAL A 664 -11.41 -1.97 15.62
C VAL A 664 -10.62 -1.42 16.80
N GLU A 665 -10.62 -2.15 17.90
CA GLU A 665 -9.86 -1.83 19.10
C GLU A 665 -8.92 -2.96 19.50
N VAL A 666 -7.68 -2.58 19.83
CA VAL A 666 -6.64 -3.45 20.37
C VAL A 666 -6.23 -2.90 21.73
N GLN A 667 -6.37 -3.71 22.77
CA GLN A 667 -5.90 -3.35 24.11
C GLN A 667 -4.40 -3.61 24.24
N ALA A 668 -3.68 -2.69 24.87
CA ALA A 668 -2.27 -2.85 25.17
C ALA A 668 -2.05 -4.13 26.00
N GLY A 669 -0.97 -4.85 25.71
CA GLY A 669 -0.61 -6.14 26.26
C GLY A 669 -1.24 -7.33 25.53
N THR A 670 -2.06 -7.09 24.51
CA THR A 670 -2.78 -8.15 23.79
C THR A 670 -2.61 -8.06 22.27
N ALA A 671 -2.79 -9.18 21.58
CA ALA A 671 -2.95 -9.24 20.13
C ALA A 671 -4.43 -9.48 19.73
N ALA A 672 -5.37 -9.18 20.64
CA ALA A 672 -6.79 -9.38 20.39
C ALA A 672 -7.38 -8.20 19.62
N VAL A 673 -8.07 -8.49 18.52
CA VAL A 673 -8.77 -7.50 17.68
C VAL A 673 -10.26 -7.59 17.97
N ASN A 674 -10.85 -6.48 18.45
CA ASN A 674 -12.27 -6.37 18.73
C ASN A 674 -12.91 -5.41 17.73
N VAL A 675 -13.92 -5.86 17.00
CA VAL A 675 -14.74 -4.98 16.13
C VAL A 675 -15.82 -4.36 17.01
N VAL A 676 -15.94 -3.02 17.01
CA VAL A 676 -16.80 -2.25 17.92
C VAL A 676 -17.92 -1.55 17.15
#